data_AF-A0A139MNY0-F1
#
_entry.id   AF-A0A139MNY0-F1
#
_cell.length_a   1.000
_cell.length_b   1.000
_cell.length_c   1.000
_cell.angle_alpha   90.00
_cell.angle_beta   90.00
_cell.angle_gamma   90.00
#
_symmetry.space_group_name_H-M   'P 1'
#
loop_
_entity.id
_entity.type
_entity.pdbx_description
1 polymer ?
#
loop_
_entity_poly.entity_id
_entity_poly.type
_entity_poly.pdbx_seq_one_letter_code
_entity_poly.pdbx_strand_id
1 'polypeptide(L)'
;MLGVGMTRSGKGEGHITTTIDINSRAEIQPSMVIADPKGEHYQSSYKTMRRRGYDVNVLSFQNMDWSMSYNPLALAIDAAKKGYYEKTQTRVNAVAEAIYRKTKPGVGNGNAKYWEDTSISLFNAIAMALIDRANETFKNGETDAWDTVTVRNIAKFLTDLGSEEVFVNDYGDIIENPDRDQQVKKKSKITVYFDNLRKINQEQFSKFRDMADLNFRSSDFASEETKGNVFSSMMSGINLFLQDNIAKLTSKNSIDLESVAFPRRLSIKFRSSSNVAMRNEYAHKTAKITITSQSAWGETTRQVTHVNAATALIDGEGYLTYVIEPKLPEQFLVTIDFDHQNNGNSAIRDNIFQFSAEKVYQKHGKVIALDEYSKKPVLDHIKVTVLNKQEDNLLQEEDIDLIYSDNPKVIYLVTPPNRTEYNSIVSLFLDQLFNANYELALSNGRKCVNRILHILDEFTNIPAIPHMDTKISIGLGQNILYYLWIQNLKQLTDKYGENTAETIKENCSLKIYIKSTEPKTNEYFSKELGTRTITRRRRSSNILDEANPNVSIENPRQELLTPTQLAKLQEGEAVILRGVKGRDNAGRKVTTDPIFLHEKTAFPYRYMFLQDEFDHSMTLADIPVESDHRELDLQDIAVGAQNTFSKIIDWRMALIDRMRTNGETPQLAPRKQAVKPLSQAQFTSSADLTQAVIAEVFDEDDEDDGLFVDDVI
;
A
#
# COMPACT_ATOMS: atom_id res chain seq x y z
N MET A 1 6.68 -16.25 -13.54
CA MET A 1 6.63 -17.73 -13.56
C MET A 1 5.20 -18.13 -13.29
N LEU A 2 4.67 -19.11 -14.03
CA LEU A 2 3.32 -19.65 -13.85
C LEU A 2 3.40 -21.13 -13.45
N GLY A 3 2.95 -21.45 -12.25
CA GLY A 3 2.84 -22.82 -11.76
C GLY A 3 1.40 -23.31 -11.78
N VAL A 4 1.17 -24.55 -12.23
CA VAL A 4 -0.14 -25.19 -12.32
C VAL A 4 -0.14 -26.48 -11.49
N GLY A 5 -1.01 -26.53 -10.48
CA GLY A 5 -1.18 -27.70 -9.62
C GLY A 5 -2.50 -27.68 -8.88
N MET A 6 -3.31 -28.72 -9.06
CA MET A 6 -4.59 -28.89 -8.36
C MET A 6 -4.41 -28.97 -6.84
N THR A 7 -5.49 -28.79 -6.08
CA THR A 7 -5.47 -28.99 -4.62
C THR A 7 -4.98 -30.40 -4.27
N ARG A 8 -4.12 -30.51 -3.24
CA ARG A 8 -3.43 -31.76 -2.84
C ARG A 8 -2.47 -32.35 -3.88
N SER A 9 -2.02 -31.58 -4.87
CA SER A 9 -0.96 -32.00 -5.79
C SER A 9 0.46 -31.99 -5.19
N GLY A 10 0.64 -31.42 -3.99
CA GLY A 10 1.97 -31.21 -3.41
C GLY A 10 2.60 -29.85 -3.72
N LYS A 11 1.90 -28.96 -4.44
CA LYS A 11 2.26 -27.55 -4.69
C LYS A 11 2.94 -26.85 -3.50
N GLY A 12 2.26 -26.82 -2.34
CA GLY A 12 2.71 -26.09 -1.15
C GLY A 12 3.97 -26.68 -0.52
N GLU A 13 3.99 -28.01 -0.37
CA GLU A 13 5.07 -28.78 0.24
C GLU A 13 6.31 -28.89 -0.65
N GLY A 14 6.13 -29.07 -1.96
CA GLY A 14 7.22 -29.26 -2.91
C GLY A 14 7.79 -27.94 -3.42
N HIS A 15 6.95 -27.01 -3.89
CA HIS A 15 7.43 -25.85 -4.63
C HIS A 15 7.36 -24.53 -3.87
N ILE A 16 6.26 -24.23 -3.18
CA ILE A 16 6.07 -22.92 -2.54
C ILE A 16 7.00 -22.76 -1.34
N THR A 17 6.94 -23.69 -0.38
CA THR A 17 7.80 -23.64 0.81
C THR A 17 9.28 -23.70 0.45
N THR A 18 9.66 -24.56 -0.50
CA THR A 18 11.04 -24.64 -0.99
C THR A 18 11.48 -23.35 -1.70
N THR A 19 10.58 -22.67 -2.41
CA THR A 19 10.89 -21.34 -3.00
C THR A 19 11.13 -20.31 -1.91
N ILE A 20 10.26 -20.27 -0.90
CA ILE A 20 10.40 -19.38 0.26
C ILE A 20 11.75 -19.62 0.95
N ASP A 21 12.10 -20.89 1.15
CA ASP A 21 13.35 -21.29 1.76
C ASP A 21 14.59 -20.88 0.94
N ILE A 22 14.65 -21.23 -0.34
CA ILE A 22 15.80 -20.95 -1.22
C ILE A 22 16.04 -19.43 -1.29
N ASN A 23 14.98 -18.63 -1.44
CA ASN A 23 15.12 -17.19 -1.57
C ASN A 23 15.54 -16.53 -0.24
N SER A 24 15.05 -17.03 0.89
CA SER A 24 15.44 -16.46 2.20
C SER A 24 16.86 -16.84 2.64
N ARG A 25 17.48 -17.86 2.06
CA ARG A 25 18.92 -18.18 2.25
C ARG A 25 19.84 -17.54 1.21
N ALA A 26 19.30 -16.87 0.20
CA ALA A 26 20.11 -16.27 -0.85
C ALA A 26 21.08 -15.22 -0.27
N GLU A 27 22.29 -15.12 -0.84
CA GLU A 27 23.27 -14.09 -0.47
C GLU A 27 22.67 -12.68 -0.59
N ILE A 28 21.89 -12.46 -1.66
CA ILE A 28 21.09 -11.26 -1.86
C ILE A 28 19.62 -11.65 -1.64
N GLN A 29 19.16 -11.47 -0.41
CA GLN A 29 17.81 -11.78 0.03
C GLN A 29 16.81 -10.82 -0.64
N PRO A 30 15.76 -11.31 -1.34
CA PRO A 30 14.67 -10.47 -1.80
C PRO A 30 13.70 -10.19 -0.65
N SER A 31 12.98 -9.08 -0.75
CA SER A 31 11.72 -8.91 -0.03
C SER A 31 10.65 -9.79 -0.67
N MET A 32 9.77 -10.39 0.13
CA MET A 32 8.77 -11.36 -0.33
C MET A 32 7.36 -10.93 0.02
N VAL A 33 6.43 -11.15 -0.91
CA VAL A 33 4.99 -10.95 -0.67
C VAL A 33 4.30 -12.26 -0.97
N ILE A 34 3.77 -12.90 0.07
CA ILE A 34 3.28 -14.28 0.02
C ILE A 34 1.76 -14.23 0.20
N ALA A 35 1.02 -14.63 -0.83
CA ALA A 35 -0.40 -14.92 -0.64
C ALA A 35 -0.54 -16.26 0.08
N ASP A 36 -1.14 -16.24 1.27
CA ASP A 36 -1.27 -17.39 2.14
C ASP A 36 -2.70 -17.47 2.67
N PRO A 37 -3.67 -17.94 1.84
CA PRO A 37 -5.09 -17.96 2.21
C PRO A 37 -5.40 -18.74 3.49
N LYS A 38 -4.48 -19.58 3.98
CA LYS A 38 -4.69 -20.39 5.19
C LYS A 38 -3.83 -19.97 6.37
N GLY A 39 -2.84 -19.09 6.17
CA GLY A 39 -1.86 -18.75 7.20
C GLY A 39 -0.84 -19.85 7.49
N GLU A 40 -0.85 -20.96 6.75
CA GLU A 40 0.02 -22.13 7.00
C GLU A 40 1.50 -21.77 6.74
N HIS A 41 1.76 -20.97 5.70
CA HIS A 41 3.12 -20.53 5.38
C HIS A 41 3.61 -19.50 6.40
N TYR A 42 2.76 -18.57 6.83
CA TYR A 42 3.08 -17.61 7.86
C TYR A 42 3.46 -18.33 9.16
N GLN A 43 2.60 -19.22 9.63
CA GLN A 43 2.79 -19.94 10.90
C GLN A 43 4.07 -20.78 10.89
N SER A 44 4.27 -21.55 9.83
CA SER A 44 5.42 -22.47 9.74
C SER A 44 6.75 -21.76 9.55
N SER A 45 6.79 -20.62 8.87
CA SER A 45 8.04 -19.96 8.49
C SER A 45 8.45 -18.76 9.36
N TYR A 46 7.56 -18.28 10.24
CA TYR A 46 7.79 -17.08 11.07
C TYR A 46 9.17 -17.08 11.76
N LYS A 47 9.46 -18.10 12.58
CA LYS A 47 10.72 -18.19 13.34
C LYS A 47 11.92 -18.21 12.41
N THR A 48 11.85 -18.96 11.31
CA THR A 48 12.94 -19.08 10.34
C THR A 48 13.21 -17.77 9.61
N MET A 49 12.17 -17.04 9.22
CA MET A 49 12.31 -15.72 8.60
C MET A 49 12.94 -14.71 9.56
N ARG A 50 12.46 -14.65 10.81
CA ARG A 50 13.06 -13.77 11.83
C ARG A 50 14.52 -14.11 12.08
N ARG A 51 14.88 -15.39 12.24
CA ARG A 51 16.29 -15.84 12.37
C ARG A 51 17.15 -15.44 11.18
N ARG A 52 16.58 -15.44 9.97
CA ARG A 52 17.24 -15.03 8.72
C ARG A 52 17.31 -13.51 8.55
N GLY A 53 16.84 -12.74 9.53
CA GLY A 53 16.92 -11.27 9.54
C GLY A 53 15.83 -10.58 8.73
N TYR A 54 14.75 -11.27 8.40
CA TYR A 54 13.58 -10.64 7.78
C TYR A 54 12.76 -9.88 8.81
N ASP A 55 12.25 -8.73 8.39
CA ASP A 55 11.10 -8.12 9.03
C ASP A 55 9.82 -8.82 8.54
N VAL A 56 9.08 -9.44 9.46
CA VAL A 56 7.99 -10.39 9.17
C VAL A 56 6.66 -9.74 9.50
N ASN A 57 5.86 -9.50 8.47
CA ASN A 57 4.59 -8.80 8.54
C ASN A 57 3.45 -9.71 8.06
N VAL A 58 2.26 -9.58 8.65
CA VAL A 58 1.07 -10.33 8.24
C VAL A 58 -0.12 -9.38 8.11
N LEU A 59 -0.77 -9.36 6.94
CA LEU A 59 -2.08 -8.74 6.77
C LEU A 59 -3.14 -9.84 6.80
N SER A 60 -3.79 -9.98 7.95
CA SER A 60 -4.74 -11.05 8.23
C SER A 60 -6.17 -10.53 8.32
N PHE A 61 -7.01 -11.01 7.42
CA PHE A 61 -8.47 -10.83 7.48
C PHE A 61 -9.17 -12.02 8.16
N GLN A 62 -8.41 -13.05 8.56
CA GLN A 62 -8.92 -14.16 9.38
C GLN A 62 -8.95 -13.77 10.86
N ASN A 63 -7.88 -13.14 11.34
CA ASN A 63 -7.72 -12.68 12.72
C ASN A 63 -7.19 -11.24 12.70
N MET A 64 -8.12 -10.27 12.58
CA MET A 64 -7.75 -8.87 12.34
C MET A 64 -7.03 -8.23 13.54
N ASP A 65 -7.27 -8.68 14.76
CA ASP A 65 -6.56 -8.19 15.96
C ASP A 65 -5.08 -8.61 16.01
N TRP A 66 -4.69 -9.61 15.21
CA TRP A 66 -3.32 -10.09 15.03
C TRP A 66 -2.89 -9.91 13.56
N SER A 67 -2.85 -8.65 13.16
CA SER A 67 -2.50 -8.22 11.81
C SER A 67 -1.72 -6.90 11.86
N MET A 68 -0.93 -6.61 10.84
CA MET A 68 -0.51 -5.25 10.54
C MET A 68 -1.72 -4.40 10.13
N SER A 69 -1.66 -3.09 10.35
CA SER A 69 -2.67 -2.15 9.86
C SER A 69 -2.32 -1.65 8.45
N TYR A 70 -3.34 -1.39 7.64
CA TYR A 70 -3.17 -0.88 6.28
C TYR A 70 -4.27 0.14 5.96
N ASN A 71 -3.91 1.42 5.95
CA ASN A 71 -4.81 2.49 5.52
C ASN A 71 -4.69 2.67 3.99
N PRO A 72 -5.75 2.41 3.19
CA PRO A 72 -5.72 2.62 1.75
C PRO A 72 -5.32 4.03 1.31
N LEU A 73 -5.55 5.04 2.15
CA LEU A 73 -5.24 6.45 1.89
C LEU A 73 -3.84 6.86 2.38
N ALA A 74 -3.04 5.97 2.98
CA ALA A 74 -1.72 6.31 3.54
C ALA A 74 -0.80 7.00 2.52
N LEU A 75 -0.69 6.45 1.31
CA LEU A 75 0.12 7.07 0.24
C LEU A 75 -0.38 8.45 -0.19
N ALA A 76 -1.69 8.71 -0.09
CA ALA A 76 -2.26 10.02 -0.37
C ALA A 76 -1.97 11.00 0.78
N ILE A 77 -2.06 10.53 2.03
CA ILE A 77 -1.74 11.31 3.24
C ILE A 77 -0.26 11.73 3.21
N ASP A 78 0.66 10.81 2.89
CA ASP A 78 2.10 11.11 2.82
C ASP A 78 2.41 12.12 1.72
N ALA A 79 1.73 12.02 0.56
CA ALA A 79 1.84 13.01 -0.50
C ALA A 79 1.27 14.38 -0.08
N ALA A 80 0.13 14.38 0.63
CA ALA A 80 -0.54 15.60 1.09
C ALA A 80 0.29 16.34 2.14
N LYS A 81 0.90 15.64 3.09
CA LYS A 81 1.82 16.20 4.09
C LYS A 81 3.02 16.89 3.45
N LYS A 82 3.47 16.41 2.28
CA LYS A 82 4.54 17.03 1.50
C LYS A 82 4.08 18.19 0.61
N GLY A 83 2.77 18.43 0.48
CA GLY A 83 2.21 19.47 -0.40
C GLY A 83 2.03 19.02 -1.86
N TYR A 84 2.16 17.72 -2.16
CA TYR A 84 2.02 17.21 -3.52
C TYR A 84 0.53 17.05 -3.91
N TYR A 85 -0.14 18.15 -4.26
CA TYR A 85 -1.58 18.16 -4.56
C TYR A 85 -1.99 17.17 -5.66
N GLU A 86 -1.34 17.20 -6.83
CA GLU A 86 -1.67 16.33 -7.97
C GLU A 86 -1.42 14.84 -7.65
N LYS A 87 -0.32 14.55 -6.95
CA LYS A 87 -0.01 13.18 -6.51
C LYS A 87 -1.03 12.70 -5.48
N THR A 88 -1.46 13.57 -4.56
CA THR A 88 -2.53 13.27 -3.59
C THR A 88 -3.82 12.89 -4.32
N GLN A 89 -4.30 13.71 -5.24
CA GLN A 89 -5.51 13.42 -6.01
C GLN A 89 -5.39 12.10 -6.80
N THR A 90 -4.25 11.86 -7.43
CA THR A 90 -3.98 10.61 -8.17
C THR A 90 -4.06 9.39 -7.25
N ARG A 91 -3.50 9.48 -6.03
CA ARG A 91 -3.49 8.38 -5.05
C ARG A 91 -4.88 8.14 -4.44
N VAL A 92 -5.64 9.19 -4.16
CA VAL A 92 -7.06 9.08 -3.74
C VAL A 92 -7.89 8.42 -4.85
N ASN A 93 -7.73 8.87 -6.09
CA ASN A 93 -8.46 8.32 -7.23
C ASN A 93 -8.14 6.83 -7.45
N ALA A 94 -6.87 6.42 -7.29
CA ALA A 94 -6.50 5.01 -7.41
C ALA A 94 -7.24 4.11 -6.39
N VAL A 95 -7.45 4.60 -5.16
CA VAL A 95 -8.26 3.89 -4.15
C VAL A 95 -9.71 3.80 -4.59
N ALA A 96 -10.30 4.91 -5.03
CA ALA A 96 -11.68 4.96 -5.50
C ALA A 96 -11.90 4.01 -6.69
N GLU A 97 -11.01 4.04 -7.69
CA GLU A 97 -11.11 3.16 -8.85
C GLU A 97 -11.01 1.69 -8.45
N ALA A 98 -10.12 1.32 -7.53
CA ALA A 98 -10.01 -0.06 -7.07
C ALA A 98 -11.27 -0.56 -6.35
N ILE A 99 -12.02 0.33 -5.68
CA ILE A 99 -13.26 -0.01 -4.97
C ILE A 99 -14.44 -0.12 -5.94
N TYR A 100 -14.58 0.85 -6.85
CA TYR A 100 -15.80 1.01 -7.66
C TYR A 100 -15.71 0.47 -9.09
N ARG A 101 -14.54 0.45 -9.71
CA ARG A 101 -14.38 0.06 -11.13
C ARG A 101 -14.54 -1.46 -11.29
N LYS A 102 -15.72 -1.90 -11.74
CA LYS A 102 -16.01 -3.33 -11.97
C LYS A 102 -16.23 -3.66 -13.44
N THR A 103 -16.60 -2.66 -14.26
CA THR A 103 -16.77 -2.86 -15.70
C THR A 103 -15.44 -3.07 -16.43
N LYS A 104 -15.38 -4.08 -17.30
CA LYS A 104 -14.22 -4.32 -18.17
C LYS A 104 -14.21 -3.28 -19.30
N PRO A 105 -13.03 -2.80 -19.74
CA PRO A 105 -12.94 -1.92 -20.90
C PRO A 105 -13.66 -2.53 -22.11
N GLY A 106 -14.64 -1.81 -22.67
CA GLY A 106 -15.41 -2.26 -23.84
C GLY A 106 -16.55 -3.25 -23.55
N VAL A 107 -16.79 -3.62 -22.29
CA VAL A 107 -17.88 -4.52 -21.87
C VAL A 107 -18.64 -3.89 -20.71
N GLY A 108 -19.78 -3.25 -21.01
CA GLY A 108 -20.64 -2.66 -19.99
C GLY A 108 -21.83 -1.91 -20.59
N ASN A 109 -22.95 -1.88 -19.86
CA ASN A 109 -24.06 -0.98 -20.16
C ASN A 109 -23.66 0.45 -19.74
N GLY A 110 -23.89 1.47 -20.57
CA GLY A 110 -23.50 2.86 -20.30
C GLY A 110 -23.95 3.39 -18.93
N ASN A 111 -25.09 2.89 -18.44
CA ASN A 111 -25.59 3.21 -17.10
C ASN A 111 -24.69 2.72 -15.97
N ALA A 112 -24.10 1.52 -16.07
CA ALA A 112 -23.23 0.99 -15.01
C ALA A 112 -21.96 1.84 -14.87
N LYS A 113 -21.35 2.21 -16.01
CA LYS A 113 -20.18 3.08 -16.03
C LYS A 113 -20.48 4.46 -15.42
N TYR A 114 -21.65 5.03 -15.72
CA TYR A 114 -22.08 6.31 -15.14
C TYR A 114 -22.16 6.25 -13.60
N TRP A 115 -22.72 5.18 -13.03
CA TRP A 115 -22.77 5.01 -11.56
C TRP A 115 -21.40 4.80 -10.93
N GLU A 116 -20.49 4.09 -11.61
CA GLU A 116 -19.10 3.95 -11.19
C GLU A 116 -18.37 5.30 -11.19
N ASP A 117 -18.46 6.07 -12.28
CA ASP A 117 -17.79 7.37 -12.44
C ASP A 117 -18.28 8.40 -11.41
N THR A 118 -19.59 8.44 -11.14
CA THR A 118 -20.18 9.32 -10.12
C THR A 118 -19.80 8.92 -8.70
N SER A 119 -19.76 7.62 -8.39
CA SER A 119 -19.32 7.11 -7.08
C SER A 119 -17.83 7.42 -6.82
N ILE A 120 -16.98 7.27 -7.84
CA ILE A 120 -15.56 7.62 -7.77
C ILE A 120 -15.37 9.11 -7.52
N SER A 121 -16.11 9.95 -8.25
CA SER A 121 -16.03 11.41 -8.10
C SER A 121 -16.47 11.86 -6.70
N LEU A 122 -17.56 11.29 -6.16
CA LEU A 122 -18.03 11.62 -4.82
C LEU A 122 -17.07 11.11 -3.72
N PHE A 123 -16.51 9.91 -3.88
CA PHE A 123 -15.46 9.41 -2.98
C PHE A 123 -14.26 10.35 -2.97
N ASN A 124 -13.76 10.75 -4.14
CA ASN A 124 -12.65 11.69 -4.25
C ASN A 124 -12.99 13.02 -3.59
N ALA A 125 -14.21 13.53 -3.76
CA ALA A 125 -14.64 14.79 -3.15
C ALA A 125 -14.56 14.76 -1.62
N ILE A 126 -15.13 13.73 -0.98
CA ILE A 126 -15.13 13.60 0.48
C ILE A 126 -13.73 13.31 1.01
N ALA A 127 -12.95 12.44 0.34
CA ALA A 127 -11.57 12.16 0.71
C ALA A 127 -10.70 13.43 0.67
N MET A 128 -10.81 14.23 -0.40
CA MET A 128 -10.07 15.49 -0.52
C MET A 128 -10.55 16.55 0.49
N ALA A 129 -11.84 16.58 0.82
CA ALA A 129 -12.37 17.45 1.87
C ALA A 129 -11.85 17.06 3.27
N LEU A 130 -11.73 15.77 3.58
CA LEU A 130 -11.12 15.31 4.83
C LEU A 130 -9.61 15.58 4.88
N ILE A 131 -8.90 15.46 3.75
CA ILE A 131 -7.48 15.85 3.63
C ILE A 131 -7.32 17.36 3.86
N ASP A 132 -8.17 18.19 3.29
CA ASP A 132 -8.15 19.64 3.53
C ASP A 132 -8.41 19.96 5.00
N ARG A 133 -9.45 19.36 5.60
CA ARG A 133 -9.74 19.48 7.04
C ARG A 133 -8.52 19.12 7.87
N ALA A 134 -7.89 17.98 7.58
CA ALA A 134 -6.73 17.51 8.31
C ALA A 134 -5.54 18.47 8.16
N ASN A 135 -5.28 18.97 6.96
CA ASN A 135 -4.21 19.92 6.69
C ASN A 135 -4.42 21.27 7.40
N GLU A 136 -5.64 21.80 7.44
CA GLU A 136 -5.94 23.06 8.12
C GLU A 136 -5.92 22.90 9.64
N THR A 137 -6.60 21.89 10.18
CA THR A 137 -6.63 21.66 11.64
C THR A 137 -5.26 21.27 12.21
N PHE A 138 -4.40 20.59 11.45
CA PHE A 138 -3.02 20.31 11.85
C PHE A 138 -2.21 21.60 12.05
N LYS A 139 -2.35 22.57 11.14
CA LYS A 139 -1.72 23.90 11.29
C LYS A 139 -2.26 24.66 12.50
N ASN A 140 -3.50 24.36 12.91
CA ASN A 140 -4.21 24.99 14.02
C ASN A 140 -4.07 24.19 15.34
N GLY A 141 -3.14 23.24 15.42
CA GLY A 141 -2.78 22.53 16.66
C GLY A 141 -3.37 21.13 16.86
N GLU A 142 -4.19 20.61 15.93
CA GLU A 142 -4.69 19.23 15.97
C GLU A 142 -3.60 18.25 15.49
N THR A 143 -2.72 17.80 16.40
CA THR A 143 -1.57 16.94 16.04
C THR A 143 -1.96 15.59 15.46
N ASP A 144 -3.14 15.07 15.80
CA ASP A 144 -3.72 13.82 15.31
C ASP A 144 -4.62 14.00 14.07
N ALA A 145 -4.68 15.20 13.49
CA ALA A 145 -5.61 15.51 12.39
C ALA A 145 -5.49 14.56 11.20
N TRP A 146 -4.27 14.17 10.82
CA TRP A 146 -4.02 13.26 9.70
C TRP A 146 -4.50 11.83 9.95
N ASP A 147 -4.58 11.39 11.22
CA ASP A 147 -5.09 10.06 11.58
C ASP A 147 -6.59 9.93 11.33
N THR A 148 -7.28 11.07 11.13
CA THR A 148 -8.71 11.09 10.82
C THR A 148 -9.02 10.87 9.34
N VAL A 149 -8.02 10.83 8.46
CA VAL A 149 -8.22 10.59 7.03
C VAL A 149 -8.33 9.09 6.78
N THR A 150 -9.56 8.56 6.89
CA THR A 150 -9.85 7.12 6.77
C THR A 150 -11.07 6.87 5.90
N VAL A 151 -11.13 5.68 5.28
CA VAL A 151 -12.30 5.27 4.47
C VAL A 151 -13.56 5.15 5.33
N ARG A 152 -13.41 4.78 6.62
CA ARG A 152 -14.52 4.79 7.58
C ARG A 152 -15.10 6.19 7.75
N ASN A 153 -14.25 7.20 7.94
CA ASN A 153 -14.72 8.57 8.11
C ASN A 153 -15.35 9.10 6.81
N ILE A 154 -14.87 8.70 5.63
CA ILE A 154 -15.55 8.98 4.36
C ILE A 154 -16.96 8.38 4.36
N ALA A 155 -17.11 7.12 4.77
CA ALA A 155 -18.40 6.45 4.83
C ALA A 155 -19.35 7.12 5.84
N LYS A 156 -18.89 7.40 7.07
CA LYS A 156 -19.69 8.12 8.07
C LYS A 156 -20.11 9.51 7.59
N PHE A 157 -19.18 10.26 6.99
CA PHE A 157 -19.46 11.60 6.47
C PHE A 157 -20.53 11.57 5.37
N LEU A 158 -20.49 10.57 4.51
CA LEU A 158 -21.53 10.35 3.49
C LEU A 158 -22.87 9.95 4.12
N THR A 159 -22.88 9.06 5.12
CA THR A 159 -24.12 8.65 5.81
C THR A 159 -24.78 9.85 6.46
N ASP A 160 -24.05 10.56 7.32
CA ASP A 160 -24.61 11.60 8.20
C ASP A 160 -25.09 12.83 7.41
N LEU A 161 -24.30 13.29 6.42
CA LEU A 161 -24.64 14.49 5.64
C LEU A 161 -25.41 14.20 4.35
N GLY A 162 -25.35 12.96 3.86
CA GLY A 162 -26.02 12.55 2.63
C GLY A 162 -27.51 12.26 2.83
N SER A 163 -27.93 11.83 4.02
CA SER A 163 -29.34 11.51 4.31
C SER A 163 -30.17 12.71 4.78
N GLU A 164 -29.53 13.79 5.21
CA GLU A 164 -30.23 14.94 5.80
C GLU A 164 -30.38 16.10 4.81
N GLU A 165 -31.53 16.76 4.84
CA GLU A 165 -31.87 17.89 3.98
C GLU A 165 -32.20 19.13 4.80
N VAL A 166 -31.79 20.29 4.30
CA VAL A 166 -32.03 21.61 4.90
C VAL A 166 -32.58 22.56 3.85
N PHE A 167 -33.33 23.56 4.30
CA PHE A 167 -33.76 24.66 3.43
C PHE A 167 -32.69 25.75 3.44
N VAL A 168 -32.32 26.24 2.25
CA VAL A 168 -31.37 27.32 2.08
C VAL A 168 -31.98 28.49 1.31
N ASN A 169 -31.64 29.72 1.72
CA ASN A 169 -32.00 30.93 0.97
C ASN A 169 -31.09 31.12 -0.26
N ASP A 170 -31.31 32.18 -1.04
CA ASP A 170 -30.49 32.49 -2.23
C ASP A 170 -29.03 32.84 -1.91
N TYR A 171 -28.74 33.26 -0.67
CA TYR A 171 -27.38 33.49 -0.18
C TYR A 171 -26.70 32.20 0.30
N GLY A 172 -27.43 31.07 0.33
CA GLY A 172 -26.95 29.77 0.78
C GLY A 172 -26.80 29.65 2.30
N ASP A 173 -27.59 30.40 3.06
CA ASP A 173 -27.73 30.27 4.51
C ASP A 173 -28.90 29.37 4.84
N ILE A 174 -28.76 28.59 5.92
CA ILE A 174 -29.76 27.62 6.35
C ILE A 174 -30.91 28.36 7.03
N ILE A 175 -32.14 28.02 6.65
CA ILE A 175 -33.37 28.53 7.23
C ILE A 175 -34.12 27.34 7.82
N GLU A 176 -34.26 27.28 9.13
CA GLU A 176 -34.90 26.15 9.81
C GLU A 176 -36.42 26.11 9.54
N ASN A 177 -37.07 27.27 9.59
CA ASN A 177 -38.51 27.42 9.42
C ASN A 177 -38.83 28.48 8.36
N PRO A 178 -38.82 28.12 7.06
CA PRO A 178 -39.12 29.08 6.00
C PRO A 178 -40.61 29.48 6.01
N ASP A 179 -40.86 30.78 6.02
CA ASP A 179 -42.22 31.32 5.82
C ASP A 179 -42.71 31.03 4.39
N ARG A 180 -44.04 30.98 4.19
CA ARG A 180 -44.65 30.68 2.86
C ARG A 180 -44.23 31.63 1.74
N ASP A 181 -43.78 32.84 2.08
CA ASP A 181 -43.36 33.87 1.13
C ASP A 181 -41.83 33.93 0.91
N GLN A 182 -41.04 33.15 1.67
CA GLN A 182 -39.59 33.08 1.50
C GLN A 182 -39.21 32.11 0.38
N GLN A 183 -38.40 32.60 -0.57
CA GLN A 183 -37.82 31.73 -1.60
C GLN A 183 -36.67 30.92 -1.00
N VAL A 184 -36.95 29.66 -0.69
CA VAL A 184 -35.94 28.69 -0.22
C VAL A 184 -35.84 27.50 -1.16
N LYS A 185 -34.65 26.91 -1.22
CA LYS A 185 -34.36 25.68 -1.95
C LYS A 185 -34.04 24.59 -0.95
N LYS A 186 -34.61 23.41 -1.13
CA LYS A 186 -34.22 22.22 -0.37
C LYS A 186 -32.88 21.72 -0.93
N LYS A 187 -31.93 21.39 -0.07
CA LYS A 187 -30.64 20.79 -0.45
C LYS A 187 -30.21 19.78 0.61
N SER A 188 -29.46 18.76 0.21
CA SER A 188 -28.80 17.88 1.18
C SER A 188 -27.70 18.63 1.95
N LYS A 189 -27.48 18.25 3.22
CA LYS A 189 -26.41 18.85 4.04
C LYS A 189 -25.04 18.68 3.39
N ILE A 190 -24.77 17.56 2.71
CA ILE A 190 -23.52 17.38 1.97
C ILE A 190 -23.36 18.39 0.82
N THR A 191 -24.42 18.71 0.07
CA THR A 191 -24.35 19.77 -0.95
C THR A 191 -24.06 21.13 -0.29
N VAL A 192 -24.71 21.42 0.83
CA VAL A 192 -24.47 22.68 1.59
C VAL A 192 -23.04 22.73 2.14
N TYR A 193 -22.47 21.60 2.57
CA TYR A 193 -21.09 21.52 3.02
C TYR A 193 -20.11 21.95 1.92
N PHE A 194 -20.23 21.39 0.71
CA PHE A 194 -19.37 21.75 -0.42
C PHE A 194 -19.63 23.18 -0.93
N ASP A 195 -20.88 23.68 -0.87
CA ASP A 195 -21.19 25.08 -1.16
C ASP A 195 -20.46 26.03 -0.19
N ASN A 196 -20.39 25.69 1.10
CA ASN A 196 -19.63 26.47 2.07
C ASN A 196 -18.11 26.35 1.81
N LEU A 197 -17.57 25.15 1.57
CA LEU A 197 -16.16 24.99 1.17
C LEU A 197 -15.78 25.86 -0.03
N ARG A 198 -16.65 25.94 -1.04
CA ARG A 198 -16.44 26.77 -2.23
C ARG A 198 -16.37 28.25 -1.87
N LYS A 199 -17.29 28.76 -1.04
CA LYS A 199 -17.29 30.15 -0.59
C LYS A 199 -16.05 30.49 0.23
N ILE A 200 -15.68 29.61 1.17
CA ILE A 200 -14.46 29.78 1.96
C ILE A 200 -13.24 29.82 1.04
N ASN A 201 -13.20 28.97 0.01
CA ASN A 201 -12.10 28.93 -0.96
C ASN A 201 -11.96 30.21 -1.82
N GLN A 202 -13.02 31.01 -1.95
CA GLN A 202 -13.00 32.30 -2.63
C GLN A 202 -12.31 33.38 -1.79
N GLU A 203 -12.47 33.32 -0.46
CA GLU A 203 -11.84 34.26 0.48
C GLU A 203 -10.42 33.83 0.88
N GLN A 204 -10.24 32.52 1.11
CA GLN A 204 -8.97 31.91 1.50
C GLN A 204 -8.75 30.68 0.62
N PHE A 205 -7.82 30.76 -0.32
CA PHE A 205 -7.58 29.66 -1.24
C PHE A 205 -6.84 28.48 -0.57
N SER A 206 -7.31 27.25 -0.81
CA SER A 206 -6.59 25.99 -0.60
C SER A 206 -6.75 25.12 -1.83
N LYS A 207 -5.65 24.55 -2.32
CA LYS A 207 -5.71 23.67 -3.49
C LYS A 207 -6.45 22.37 -3.19
N PHE A 208 -6.39 21.87 -1.94
CA PHE A 208 -7.17 20.68 -1.55
C PHE A 208 -8.68 20.96 -1.57
N ARG A 209 -9.14 22.13 -1.07
CA ARG A 209 -10.56 22.55 -1.19
C ARG A 209 -11.02 22.66 -2.63
N ASP A 210 -10.21 23.29 -3.48
CA ASP A 210 -10.50 23.43 -4.91
C ASP A 210 -10.69 22.06 -5.57
N MET A 211 -9.77 21.12 -5.31
CA MET A 211 -9.89 19.74 -5.80
C MET A 211 -11.13 19.03 -5.24
N ALA A 212 -11.46 19.22 -3.97
CA ALA A 212 -12.65 18.64 -3.36
C ALA A 212 -13.95 19.14 -4.02
N ASP A 213 -14.07 20.46 -4.25
CA ASP A 213 -15.22 21.07 -4.93
C ASP A 213 -15.34 20.61 -6.38
N LEU A 214 -14.24 20.56 -7.13
CA LEU A 214 -14.24 20.09 -8.52
C LEU A 214 -14.76 18.65 -8.64
N ASN A 215 -14.28 17.74 -7.80
CA ASN A 215 -14.75 16.35 -7.77
C ASN A 215 -16.23 16.27 -7.34
N PHE A 216 -16.65 17.08 -6.38
CA PHE A 216 -18.05 17.10 -5.94
C PHE A 216 -18.97 17.53 -7.08
N ARG A 217 -18.65 18.62 -7.78
CA ARG A 217 -19.41 19.11 -8.93
C ARG A 217 -19.51 18.07 -10.05
N SER A 218 -18.43 17.31 -10.30
CA SER A 218 -18.45 16.19 -11.25
C SER A 218 -19.41 15.07 -10.85
N SER A 219 -19.63 14.84 -9.54
CA SER A 219 -20.63 13.88 -9.05
C SER A 219 -22.06 14.46 -8.98
N ASP A 220 -22.19 15.78 -8.81
CA ASP A 220 -23.44 16.51 -8.51
C ASP A 220 -24.29 16.86 -9.75
N PHE A 221 -23.89 16.43 -10.96
CA PHE A 221 -24.67 16.64 -12.20
C PHE A 221 -25.97 15.82 -12.28
N ALA A 222 -26.30 15.07 -11.23
CA ALA A 222 -27.51 14.27 -11.12
C ALA A 222 -28.69 15.15 -10.64
N SER A 223 -29.90 14.96 -11.18
CA SER A 223 -31.11 15.57 -10.60
C SER A 223 -31.25 15.21 -9.12
N GLU A 224 -31.98 16.00 -8.30
CA GLU A 224 -32.13 15.68 -6.87
C GLU A 224 -32.66 14.25 -6.63
N GLU A 225 -33.54 13.76 -7.50
CA GLU A 225 -34.07 12.39 -7.49
C GLU A 225 -32.99 11.31 -7.74
N THR A 226 -31.90 11.64 -8.45
CA THR A 226 -30.80 10.71 -8.75
C THR A 226 -29.65 10.77 -7.74
N LYS A 227 -29.59 11.79 -6.86
CA LYS A 227 -28.58 11.91 -5.80
C LYS A 227 -28.63 10.76 -4.79
N GLY A 228 -29.83 10.35 -4.38
CA GLY A 228 -30.01 9.20 -3.49
C GLY A 228 -29.47 7.89 -4.06
N ASN A 229 -29.56 7.70 -5.37
CA ASN A 229 -29.00 6.53 -6.07
C ASN A 229 -27.47 6.60 -6.13
N VAL A 230 -26.87 7.78 -6.34
CA VAL A 230 -25.41 7.96 -6.28
C VAL A 230 -24.89 7.65 -4.87
N PHE A 231 -25.54 8.17 -3.82
CA PHE A 231 -25.14 7.90 -2.43
C PHE A 231 -25.22 6.43 -2.08
N SER A 232 -26.32 5.76 -2.49
CA SER A 232 -26.49 4.32 -2.28
C SER A 232 -25.43 3.50 -3.03
N SER A 233 -25.12 3.88 -4.28
CA SER A 233 -24.07 3.25 -5.08
C SER A 233 -22.68 3.42 -4.45
N MET A 234 -22.35 4.63 -4.02
CA MET A 234 -21.09 4.91 -3.34
C MET A 234 -21.00 4.12 -2.02
N MET A 235 -22.04 4.16 -1.19
CA MET A 235 -22.08 3.45 0.08
C MET A 235 -21.89 1.95 -0.09
N SER A 236 -22.50 1.34 -1.12
CA SER A 236 -22.32 -0.09 -1.43
C SER A 236 -20.86 -0.51 -1.60
N GLY A 237 -19.98 0.39 -2.08
CA GLY A 237 -18.55 0.12 -2.22
C GLY A 237 -17.75 0.23 -0.93
N ILE A 238 -18.17 1.06 0.03
CA ILE A 238 -17.40 1.38 1.25
C ILE A 238 -18.08 0.94 2.56
N ASN A 239 -19.29 0.37 2.50
CA ASN A 239 -20.03 -0.10 3.69
C ASN A 239 -19.22 -1.11 4.53
N LEU A 240 -18.34 -1.89 3.90
CA LEU A 240 -17.44 -2.82 4.58
C LEU A 240 -16.54 -2.13 5.61
N PHE A 241 -16.15 -0.87 5.36
CA PHE A 241 -15.28 -0.09 6.23
C PHE A 241 -15.99 0.49 7.45
N LEU A 242 -17.32 0.33 7.56
CA LEU A 242 -18.08 0.65 8.77
C LEU A 242 -18.03 -0.46 9.82
N GLN A 243 -17.64 -1.69 9.44
CA GLN A 243 -17.47 -2.79 10.40
C GLN A 243 -16.26 -2.53 11.29
N ASP A 244 -16.41 -2.57 12.62
CA ASP A 244 -15.39 -2.15 13.57
C ASP A 244 -14.01 -2.80 13.36
N ASN A 245 -13.96 -4.11 13.10
CA ASN A 245 -12.67 -4.80 12.90
C ASN A 245 -11.94 -4.32 11.62
N ILE A 246 -12.68 -4.07 10.54
CA ILE A 246 -12.11 -3.53 9.30
C ILE A 246 -11.76 -2.06 9.46
N ALA A 247 -12.65 -1.28 10.10
CA ALA A 247 -12.42 0.10 10.44
C ALA A 247 -11.11 0.28 11.21
N LYS A 248 -10.89 -0.51 12.27
CA LYS A 248 -9.67 -0.45 13.07
C LYS A 248 -8.44 -0.79 12.21
N LEU A 249 -8.45 -1.95 11.55
CA LEU A 249 -7.37 -2.42 10.68
C LEU A 249 -6.97 -1.40 9.60
N THR A 250 -7.94 -0.65 9.07
CA THR A 250 -7.75 0.28 7.94
C THR A 250 -7.63 1.74 8.35
N SER A 251 -7.65 2.04 9.65
CA SER A 251 -7.49 3.41 10.16
C SER A 251 -6.05 3.75 10.56
N LYS A 252 -5.23 2.75 10.87
CA LYS A 252 -3.79 2.89 11.10
C LYS A 252 -2.99 2.33 9.92
N ASN A 253 -1.71 2.64 9.85
CA ASN A 253 -0.82 2.14 8.81
C ASN A 253 0.53 1.73 9.41
N SER A 254 0.75 0.42 9.54
CA SER A 254 1.98 -0.11 10.17
C SER A 254 3.09 -0.38 9.16
N ILE A 255 2.85 -0.16 7.87
CA ILE A 255 3.81 -0.47 6.80
C ILE A 255 3.99 0.68 5.82
N ASP A 256 5.24 1.11 5.65
CA ASP A 256 5.65 1.91 4.51
C ASP A 256 5.85 1.01 3.29
N LEU A 257 4.94 1.10 2.30
CA LEU A 257 4.97 0.26 1.11
C LEU A 257 6.24 0.44 0.28
N GLU A 258 6.86 1.62 0.28
CA GLU A 258 8.08 1.89 -0.48
C GLU A 258 9.31 1.24 0.16
N SER A 259 9.32 1.01 1.48
CA SER A 259 10.42 0.33 2.18
C SER A 259 10.61 -1.14 1.77
N VAL A 260 9.62 -1.74 1.09
CA VAL A 260 9.70 -3.13 0.63
C VAL A 260 10.81 -3.31 -0.42
N ALA A 261 10.93 -2.40 -1.40
CA ALA A 261 12.08 -2.35 -2.30
C ALA A 261 13.18 -1.39 -1.85
N PHE A 262 12.83 -0.34 -1.12
CA PHE A 262 13.72 0.78 -0.81
C PHE A 262 13.77 1.05 0.70
N PRO A 263 14.42 0.16 1.47
CA PRO A 263 14.43 0.26 2.93
C PRO A 263 15.27 1.44 3.47
N ARG A 264 16.02 2.13 2.60
CA ARG A 264 16.88 3.25 2.96
C ARG A 264 16.61 4.43 2.02
N ARG A 265 15.99 5.49 2.54
CA ARG A 265 15.56 6.66 1.77
C ARG A 265 15.80 7.92 2.58
N LEU A 266 16.32 8.93 1.90
CA LEU A 266 16.57 10.26 2.43
C LEU A 266 15.64 11.25 1.73
N SER A 267 14.88 12.00 2.50
CA SER A 267 14.02 13.09 2.04
C SER A 267 14.39 14.35 2.83
N ILE A 268 14.79 15.42 2.14
CA ILE A 268 15.18 16.70 2.76
C ILE A 268 14.37 17.83 2.16
N LYS A 269 13.72 18.64 3.00
CA LYS A 269 13.04 19.86 2.56
C LYS A 269 13.98 21.06 2.62
N PHE A 270 14.24 21.68 1.47
CA PHE A 270 14.99 22.93 1.40
C PHE A 270 14.04 24.13 1.29
N ARG A 271 14.33 25.20 2.01
CA ARG A 271 13.54 26.44 2.01
C ARG A 271 14.48 27.63 1.84
N SER A 272 14.13 28.58 0.97
CA SER A 272 14.83 29.87 0.86
C SER A 272 14.21 30.97 1.73
N SER A 273 13.00 30.77 2.25
CA SER A 273 12.29 31.72 3.10
C SER A 273 11.34 31.01 4.05
N SER A 274 11.06 31.62 5.21
CA SER A 274 9.96 31.21 6.09
C SER A 274 8.58 31.59 5.53
N ASN A 275 8.54 32.55 4.59
CA ASN A 275 7.32 32.93 3.90
C ASN A 275 7.06 32.00 2.71
N VAL A 276 6.05 31.15 2.83
CA VAL A 276 5.65 30.15 1.82
C VAL A 276 5.20 30.79 0.49
N ALA A 277 4.79 32.06 0.50
CA ALA A 277 4.44 32.79 -0.73
C ALA A 277 5.66 33.22 -1.55
N MET A 278 6.87 33.20 -0.96
CA MET A 278 8.10 33.48 -1.69
C MET A 278 8.53 32.26 -2.50
N ARG A 279 9.07 32.52 -3.69
CA ARG A 279 9.61 31.47 -4.54
C ARG A 279 10.76 30.75 -3.83
N ASN A 280 10.68 29.42 -3.76
CA ASN A 280 11.77 28.60 -3.27
C ASN A 280 12.91 28.55 -4.28
N GLU A 281 14.08 29.08 -3.92
CA GLU A 281 15.25 29.13 -4.82
C GLU A 281 15.87 27.75 -5.07
N TYR A 282 15.65 26.79 -4.17
CA TYR A 282 16.12 25.42 -4.30
C TYR A 282 15.25 24.57 -5.23
N ALA A 283 14.03 25.01 -5.53
CA ALA A 283 13.12 24.24 -6.39
C ALA A 283 13.68 24.06 -7.80
N HIS A 284 13.57 22.84 -8.34
CA HIS A 284 14.10 22.44 -9.66
C HIS A 284 15.62 22.55 -9.81
N LYS A 285 16.35 22.55 -8.69
CA LYS A 285 17.81 22.59 -8.70
C LYS A 285 18.40 21.19 -8.65
N THR A 286 19.69 21.11 -8.91
CA THR A 286 20.46 19.86 -8.84
C THR A 286 21.42 19.92 -7.65
N ALA A 287 21.42 18.89 -6.81
CA ALA A 287 22.41 18.73 -5.75
C ALA A 287 23.24 17.46 -5.97
N LYS A 288 24.43 17.44 -5.36
CA LYS A 288 25.29 16.27 -5.25
C LYS A 288 25.24 15.77 -3.81
N ILE A 289 25.01 14.48 -3.65
CA ILE A 289 24.91 13.81 -2.37
C ILE A 289 26.16 12.98 -2.16
N THR A 290 26.83 13.20 -1.03
CA THR A 290 27.99 12.41 -0.63
C THR A 290 27.75 11.86 0.77
N ILE A 291 27.87 10.54 0.93
CA ILE A 291 27.75 9.87 2.22
C ILE A 291 29.09 9.24 2.58
N THR A 292 29.64 9.62 3.72
CA THR A 292 30.95 9.15 4.19
C THR A 292 30.89 8.68 5.64
N SER A 293 31.87 7.92 6.06
CA SER A 293 32.04 7.49 7.45
C SER A 293 33.52 7.44 7.81
N GLN A 294 33.83 7.49 9.10
CA GLN A 294 35.18 7.28 9.60
C GLN A 294 35.31 5.84 10.09
N SER A 295 36.35 5.14 9.63
CA SER A 295 36.64 3.77 10.07
C SER A 295 38.07 3.69 10.62
N ALA A 296 38.24 2.99 11.73
CA ALA A 296 39.54 2.74 12.35
C ALA A 296 40.32 1.71 11.52
N TRP A 297 41.56 2.04 11.18
CA TRP A 297 42.47 1.16 10.44
C TRP A 297 43.84 1.17 11.13
N GLY A 298 44.01 0.25 12.09
CA GLY A 298 45.16 0.26 13.00
C GLY A 298 45.14 1.51 13.89
N GLU A 299 46.24 2.25 13.92
CA GLU A 299 46.35 3.53 14.65
C GLU A 299 45.81 4.74 13.85
N THR A 300 45.39 4.54 12.59
CA THR A 300 44.95 5.64 11.71
C THR A 300 43.46 5.57 11.42
N THR A 301 42.80 6.72 11.33
CA THR A 301 41.40 6.81 10.91
C THR A 301 41.35 7.06 9.39
N ARG A 302 40.58 6.25 8.65
CA ARG A 302 40.35 6.44 7.20
C ARG A 302 38.91 6.84 6.94
N GLN A 303 38.71 7.80 6.03
CA GLN A 303 37.40 8.13 5.51
C GLN A 303 37.00 7.12 4.44
N VAL A 304 35.81 6.54 4.61
CA VAL A 304 35.20 5.61 3.65
C VAL A 304 34.01 6.31 3.02
N THR A 305 33.97 6.34 1.68
CA THR A 305 32.86 6.93 0.90
C THR A 305 31.90 5.83 0.47
N HIS A 306 30.64 5.92 0.89
CA HIS A 306 29.57 4.98 0.55
C HIS A 306 28.76 5.44 -0.65
N VAL A 307 28.53 6.76 -0.74
CA VAL A 307 27.91 7.42 -1.89
C VAL A 307 28.81 8.57 -2.29
N ASN A 308 29.23 8.60 -3.55
CA ASN A 308 30.20 9.57 -4.05
C ASN A 308 29.52 10.54 -5.03
N ALA A 309 29.25 11.77 -4.58
CA ALA A 309 28.71 12.87 -5.38
C ALA A 309 27.54 12.46 -6.31
N ALA A 310 26.60 11.66 -5.78
CA ALA A 310 25.44 11.22 -6.55
C ALA A 310 24.52 12.40 -6.86
N THR A 311 24.18 12.58 -8.12
CA THR A 311 23.30 13.66 -8.56
C THR A 311 21.86 13.38 -8.16
N ALA A 312 21.20 14.35 -7.52
CA ALA A 312 19.78 14.32 -7.20
C ALA A 312 19.11 15.65 -7.58
N LEU A 313 17.84 15.56 -7.95
CA LEU A 313 17.02 16.74 -8.27
C LEU A 313 16.19 17.13 -7.05
N ILE A 314 16.02 18.44 -6.88
CA ILE A 314 15.06 19.02 -5.96
C ILE A 314 13.78 19.25 -6.76
N ASP A 315 12.65 18.78 -6.26
CA ASP A 315 11.37 18.93 -6.94
C ASP A 315 10.80 20.36 -6.83
N GLY A 316 9.59 20.56 -7.35
CA GLY A 316 8.92 21.87 -7.32
C GLY A 316 8.52 22.34 -5.92
N GLU A 317 8.32 21.41 -4.98
CA GLU A 317 7.96 21.72 -3.59
C GLU A 317 9.19 21.92 -2.69
N GLY A 318 10.40 21.76 -3.25
CA GLY A 318 11.66 21.95 -2.53
C GLY A 318 12.19 20.68 -1.84
N TYR A 319 11.66 19.50 -2.14
CA TYR A 319 12.17 18.25 -1.58
C TYR A 319 13.25 17.65 -2.47
N LEU A 320 14.35 17.27 -1.82
CA LEU A 320 15.31 16.31 -2.34
C LEU A 320 14.88 14.92 -1.84
N THR A 321 14.67 13.96 -2.74
CA THR A 321 14.46 12.54 -2.38
C THR A 321 15.56 11.70 -3.01
N TYR A 322 16.22 10.86 -2.20
CA TYR A 322 17.30 10.01 -2.64
C TYR A 322 17.22 8.61 -2.01
N VAL A 323 17.35 7.59 -2.85
CA VAL A 323 17.44 6.19 -2.42
C VAL A 323 18.89 5.82 -2.13
N ILE A 324 19.14 5.28 -0.93
CA ILE A 324 20.48 4.86 -0.50
C ILE A 324 20.63 3.35 -0.72
N GLU A 325 21.29 2.96 -1.81
CA GLU A 325 21.56 1.55 -2.12
C GLU A 325 22.46 0.84 -1.09
N PRO A 326 23.62 1.39 -0.65
CA PRO A 326 24.51 0.66 0.26
C PRO A 326 23.99 0.62 1.70
N LYS A 327 24.36 -0.44 2.43
CA LYS A 327 24.25 -0.46 3.91
C LYS A 327 25.25 0.53 4.49
N LEU A 328 24.79 1.38 5.41
CA LEU A 328 25.60 2.39 6.08
C LEU A 328 26.07 1.90 7.45
N PRO A 329 27.22 2.38 7.95
CA PRO A 329 27.72 2.06 9.28
C PRO A 329 26.91 2.74 10.40
N GLU A 330 27.30 2.52 11.65
CA GLU A 330 26.65 3.08 12.85
C GLU A 330 26.55 4.60 12.83
N GLN A 331 27.61 5.27 12.37
CA GLN A 331 27.68 6.72 12.24
C GLN A 331 28.16 7.09 10.85
N PHE A 332 27.48 8.04 10.22
CA PHE A 332 27.84 8.53 8.89
C PHE A 332 27.53 10.02 8.75
N LEU A 333 28.25 10.65 7.85
CA LEU A 333 28.11 12.06 7.49
C LEU A 333 27.48 12.14 6.10
N VAL A 334 26.42 12.93 5.99
CA VAL A 334 25.78 13.28 4.72
C VAL A 334 26.12 14.72 4.36
N THR A 335 26.62 14.91 3.15
CA THR A 335 26.90 16.24 2.57
C THR A 335 26.02 16.42 1.34
N ILE A 336 25.28 17.52 1.31
CA ILE A 336 24.49 17.98 0.16
C ILE A 336 25.16 19.23 -0.39
N ASP A 337 25.66 19.14 -1.61
CA ASP A 337 26.42 20.19 -2.29
C ASP A 337 25.65 20.66 -3.53
N PHE A 338 25.38 21.97 -3.61
CA PHE A 338 24.67 22.58 -4.73
C PHE A 338 25.60 23.10 -5.84
N ASP A 339 26.92 22.88 -5.76
CA ASP A 339 27.84 23.19 -6.84
C ASP A 339 27.68 22.21 -8.02
N HIS A 340 26.74 22.54 -8.91
CA HIS A 340 26.45 21.77 -10.11
C HIS A 340 26.25 22.70 -11.32
N GLN A 341 26.77 22.31 -12.49
CA GLN A 341 26.72 23.12 -13.72
C GLN A 341 25.28 23.47 -14.13
N ASN A 342 24.33 22.54 -13.95
CA ASN A 342 22.90 22.75 -14.22
C ASN A 342 22.26 23.88 -13.39
N ASN A 343 22.89 24.29 -12.28
CA ASN A 343 22.39 25.40 -11.46
C ASN A 343 22.80 26.78 -12.02
N GLY A 344 23.58 26.84 -13.11
CA GLY A 344 23.97 28.09 -13.76
C GLY A 344 24.80 29.00 -12.85
N ASN A 345 24.43 30.28 -12.76
CA ASN A 345 25.05 31.28 -11.89
C ASN A 345 24.20 31.57 -10.63
N SER A 346 23.38 30.60 -10.21
CA SER A 346 22.53 30.73 -9.03
C SER A 346 23.38 30.85 -7.76
N ALA A 347 23.03 31.80 -6.88
CA ALA A 347 23.75 32.03 -5.61
C ALA A 347 23.81 30.78 -4.72
N ILE A 348 22.80 29.90 -4.83
CA ILE A 348 22.75 28.62 -4.13
C ILE A 348 23.94 27.69 -4.39
N ARG A 349 24.74 27.90 -5.45
CA ARG A 349 25.86 27.00 -5.79
C ARG A 349 26.93 26.95 -4.70
N ASP A 350 27.02 28.01 -3.89
CA ASP A 350 27.95 28.08 -2.77
C ASP A 350 27.39 27.39 -1.50
N ASN A 351 26.14 26.90 -1.55
CA ASN A 351 25.47 26.32 -0.39
C ASN A 351 25.83 24.84 -0.23
N ILE A 352 26.34 24.50 0.95
CA ILE A 352 26.69 23.14 1.35
C ILE A 352 26.03 22.83 2.70
N PHE A 353 25.20 21.79 2.71
CA PHE A 353 24.53 21.31 3.91
C PHE A 353 25.18 20.03 4.40
N GLN A 354 25.44 19.96 5.70
CA GLN A 354 26.03 18.78 6.32
C GLN A 354 25.26 18.41 7.58
N PHE A 355 24.95 17.13 7.70
CA PHE A 355 24.40 16.55 8.91
C PHE A 355 25.03 15.19 9.18
N SER A 356 25.23 14.90 10.45
CA SER A 356 25.60 13.56 10.90
C SER A 356 24.34 12.75 11.19
N ALA A 357 24.43 11.44 10.98
CA ALA A 357 23.37 10.49 11.29
C ALA A 357 23.97 9.31 12.07
N GLU A 358 23.25 8.88 13.11
CA GLU A 358 23.65 7.79 14.00
C GLU A 358 22.50 6.80 14.18
N LYS A 359 22.80 5.50 14.07
CA LYS A 359 21.85 4.43 14.39
C LYS A 359 21.65 4.37 15.91
N VAL A 360 20.41 4.59 16.34
CA VAL A 360 20.03 4.44 17.75
C VAL A 360 19.25 3.15 17.91
N TYR A 361 19.67 2.32 18.87
CA TYR A 361 19.05 1.03 19.16
C TYR A 361 18.16 1.12 20.39
N GLN A 362 17.11 0.30 20.39
CA GLN A 362 16.21 0.15 21.53
C GLN A 362 16.99 -0.32 22.76
N LYS A 363 16.63 0.18 23.95
CA LYS A 363 17.31 -0.15 25.22
C LYS A 363 16.31 -0.55 26.29
N HIS A 364 16.62 -1.62 27.02
CA HIS A 364 15.95 -1.97 28.26
C HIS A 364 16.85 -1.57 29.42
N GLY A 365 16.62 -0.37 29.97
CA GLY A 365 17.51 0.24 30.96
C GLY A 365 18.88 0.58 30.34
N LYS A 366 19.94 -0.09 30.78
CA LYS A 366 21.32 0.13 30.27
C LYS A 366 21.75 -0.84 29.16
N VAL A 367 20.92 -1.82 28.82
CA VAL A 367 21.26 -2.88 27.87
C VAL A 367 20.52 -2.68 26.55
N ILE A 368 21.21 -2.85 25.43
CA ILE A 368 20.61 -2.80 24.09
C ILE A 368 19.69 -4.01 23.91
N ALA A 369 18.45 -3.76 23.46
CA ALA A 369 17.51 -4.80 23.12
C ALA A 369 17.97 -5.55 21.87
N LEU A 370 18.02 -6.87 21.97
CA LEU A 370 18.34 -7.76 20.86
C LEU A 370 17.05 -8.44 20.39
N ASP A 371 16.88 -8.52 19.07
CA ASP A 371 15.80 -9.30 18.47
C ASP A 371 15.88 -10.75 18.95
N GLU A 372 14.75 -11.29 19.39
CA GLU A 372 14.68 -12.59 20.04
C GLU A 372 15.22 -13.72 19.13
N TYR A 373 15.04 -13.60 17.82
CA TYR A 373 15.34 -14.66 16.88
C TYR A 373 16.71 -14.48 16.19
N SER A 374 16.98 -13.32 15.62
CA SER A 374 18.22 -13.01 14.91
C SER A 374 19.38 -12.64 15.85
N LYS A 375 19.07 -12.31 17.11
CA LYS A 375 20.04 -11.85 18.13
C LYS A 375 20.80 -10.58 17.73
N LYS A 376 20.26 -9.82 16.77
CA LYS A 376 20.81 -8.52 16.34
C LYS A 376 20.18 -7.38 17.14
N PRO A 377 20.89 -6.26 17.35
CA PRO A 377 20.29 -5.05 17.91
C PRO A 377 19.06 -4.58 17.13
N VAL A 378 17.99 -4.23 17.85
CA VAL A 378 16.77 -3.68 17.25
C VAL A 378 16.95 -2.17 17.05
N LEU A 379 16.97 -1.75 15.79
CA LEU A 379 17.07 -0.33 15.43
C LEU A 379 15.78 0.38 15.86
N ASP A 380 15.92 1.46 16.61
CA ASP A 380 14.82 2.30 17.07
C ASP A 380 14.55 3.43 16.07
N HIS A 381 15.55 4.28 15.85
CA HIS A 381 15.49 5.38 14.89
C HIS A 381 16.89 5.78 14.43
N ILE A 382 16.96 6.64 13.41
CA ILE A 382 18.19 7.32 13.03
C ILE A 382 18.19 8.70 13.66
N LYS A 383 19.14 8.96 14.55
CA LYS A 383 19.34 10.30 15.11
C LYS A 383 20.09 11.15 14.09
N VAL A 384 19.47 12.25 13.67
CA VAL A 384 20.06 13.23 12.78
C VAL A 384 20.56 14.42 13.61
N THR A 385 21.70 14.99 13.23
CA THR A 385 22.23 16.21 13.85
C THR A 385 22.84 17.10 12.77
N VAL A 386 22.24 18.27 12.56
CA VAL A 386 22.68 19.25 11.56
C VAL A 386 23.95 19.94 12.05
N LEU A 387 25.01 19.91 11.23
CA LEU A 387 26.34 20.40 11.60
C LEU A 387 26.59 21.85 11.16
N ASN A 388 26.11 22.23 9.97
CA ASN A 388 26.32 23.57 9.43
C ASN A 388 25.10 24.47 9.65
N LYS A 389 25.02 25.06 10.84
CA LYS A 389 24.14 26.22 11.11
C LYS A 389 24.82 27.50 10.60
N GLN A 390 24.90 27.69 9.28
CA GLN A 390 25.22 29.03 8.78
C GLN A 390 24.09 29.99 9.17
N GLU A 391 24.40 31.25 9.45
CA GLU A 391 23.43 32.23 9.99
C GLU A 391 22.18 32.44 9.10
N ASP A 392 22.26 32.10 7.80
CA ASP A 392 21.17 32.18 6.82
C ASP A 392 20.47 30.84 6.49
N ASN A 393 20.83 29.71 7.14
CA ASN A 393 20.28 28.40 6.80
C ASN A 393 18.97 28.09 7.55
N LEU A 394 17.90 27.83 6.79
CA LEU A 394 16.59 27.43 7.33
C LEU A 394 16.41 25.91 7.53
N LEU A 395 17.44 25.10 7.24
CA LEU A 395 17.35 23.64 7.36
C LEU A 395 17.30 23.22 8.83
N GLN A 396 16.20 22.60 9.24
CA GLN A 396 16.02 22.04 10.58
C GLN A 396 16.12 20.51 10.55
N GLU A 397 16.32 19.90 11.73
CA GLU A 397 16.35 18.43 11.84
C GLU A 397 15.01 17.81 11.41
N GLU A 398 13.90 18.51 11.67
CA GLU A 398 12.53 18.13 11.27
C GLU A 398 12.30 18.16 9.74
N ASP A 399 13.13 18.88 8.99
CA ASP A 399 13.07 18.89 7.52
C ASP A 399 13.77 17.67 6.90
N ILE A 400 14.48 16.85 7.70
CA ILE A 400 15.22 15.67 7.27
C ILE A 400 14.50 14.41 7.73
N ASP A 401 13.92 13.70 6.76
CA ASP A 401 13.33 12.38 6.96
C ASP A 401 14.28 11.31 6.39
N LEU A 402 14.74 10.41 7.27
CA LEU A 402 15.71 9.36 6.94
C LEU A 402 15.16 8.00 7.38
N ILE A 403 14.46 7.37 6.44
CA ILE A 403 13.95 6.01 6.60
C ILE A 403 15.11 5.04 6.40
N TYR A 404 15.33 4.13 7.35
CA TYR A 404 16.47 3.22 7.32
C TYR A 404 16.14 1.83 7.86
N SER A 405 16.46 0.80 7.08
CA SER A 405 16.50 -0.59 7.52
C SER A 405 17.55 -1.38 6.73
N ASP A 406 18.21 -2.33 7.40
CA ASP A 406 19.12 -3.28 6.78
C ASP A 406 18.47 -4.63 6.45
N ASN A 407 17.22 -4.82 6.89
CA ASN A 407 16.49 -6.08 6.85
C ASN A 407 15.52 -6.10 5.65
N PRO A 408 15.50 -7.19 4.85
CA PRO A 408 14.44 -7.41 3.86
C PRO A 408 13.10 -7.65 4.56
N LYS A 409 11.99 -7.44 3.84
CA LYS A 409 10.65 -7.64 4.38
C LYS A 409 9.99 -8.88 3.81
N VAL A 410 9.22 -9.59 4.63
CA VAL A 410 8.27 -10.60 4.15
C VAL A 410 6.86 -10.23 4.62
N ILE A 411 5.90 -10.22 3.70
CA ILE A 411 4.50 -9.85 3.97
C ILE A 411 3.62 -11.04 3.60
N TYR A 412 2.92 -11.59 4.58
CA TYR A 412 1.94 -12.66 4.37
C TYR A 412 0.54 -12.06 4.24
N LEU A 413 -0.18 -12.43 3.19
CA LEU A 413 -1.55 -11.98 2.92
C LEU A 413 -2.50 -13.13 3.23
N VAL A 414 -3.14 -13.06 4.40
CA VAL A 414 -4.02 -14.11 4.90
C VAL A 414 -5.47 -13.70 4.73
N THR A 415 -6.16 -14.33 3.77
CA THR A 415 -7.57 -14.05 3.47
C THR A 415 -8.47 -15.23 3.85
N PRO A 416 -9.59 -15.01 4.54
CA PRO A 416 -10.57 -16.06 4.82
C PRO A 416 -11.23 -16.54 3.52
N PRO A 417 -11.16 -17.84 3.18
CA PRO A 417 -11.74 -18.35 1.93
C PRO A 417 -13.26 -18.22 1.87
N ASN A 418 -13.93 -18.07 3.01
CA ASN A 418 -15.37 -17.93 3.14
C ASN A 418 -15.88 -16.48 3.16
N ARG A 419 -15.00 -15.46 3.18
CA ARG A 419 -15.38 -14.04 3.17
C ARG A 419 -14.69 -13.29 2.05
N THR A 420 -15.31 -13.37 0.87
CA THR A 420 -14.79 -12.78 -0.36
C THR A 420 -14.83 -11.26 -0.39
N GLU A 421 -15.58 -10.62 0.51
CA GLU A 421 -15.70 -9.17 0.61
C GLU A 421 -14.39 -8.47 0.99
N TYR A 422 -13.53 -9.10 1.81
CA TYR A 422 -12.24 -8.53 2.22
C TYR A 422 -11.17 -8.59 1.14
N ASN A 423 -11.38 -9.47 0.17
CA ASN A 423 -10.39 -9.76 -0.85
C ASN A 423 -10.07 -8.51 -1.70
N SER A 424 -11.01 -7.57 -1.85
CA SER A 424 -10.80 -6.31 -2.59
C SER A 424 -9.68 -5.46 -1.99
N ILE A 425 -9.58 -5.44 -0.65
CA ILE A 425 -8.52 -4.72 0.08
C ILE A 425 -7.15 -5.32 -0.24
N VAL A 426 -7.05 -6.65 -0.37
CA VAL A 426 -5.79 -7.33 -0.74
C VAL A 426 -5.38 -7.02 -2.18
N SER A 427 -6.34 -6.96 -3.10
CA SER A 427 -6.07 -6.55 -4.48
C SER A 427 -5.53 -5.11 -4.55
N LEU A 428 -6.16 -4.20 -3.80
CA LEU A 428 -5.72 -2.81 -3.68
C LEU A 428 -4.33 -2.70 -3.02
N PHE A 429 -4.07 -3.45 -1.97
CA PHE A 429 -2.74 -3.51 -1.33
C PHE A 429 -1.65 -3.94 -2.33
N LEU A 430 -1.89 -5.01 -3.09
CA LEU A 430 -0.94 -5.49 -4.10
C LEU A 430 -0.74 -4.49 -5.25
N ASP A 431 -1.80 -3.79 -5.66
CA ASP A 431 -1.73 -2.71 -6.65
C ASP A 431 -0.87 -1.54 -6.16
N GLN A 432 -1.17 -1.01 -4.97
CA GLN A 432 -0.44 0.11 -4.39
C GLN A 432 1.02 -0.25 -4.11
N LEU A 433 1.28 -1.46 -3.60
CA LEU A 433 2.63 -1.95 -3.34
C LEU A 433 3.46 -1.99 -4.64
N PHE A 434 2.90 -2.51 -5.73
CA PHE A 434 3.57 -2.50 -7.02
C PHE A 434 3.82 -1.06 -7.50
N ASN A 435 2.79 -0.22 -7.51
CA ASN A 435 2.85 1.12 -8.09
C ASN A 435 3.81 2.04 -7.32
N ALA A 436 3.82 2.00 -5.99
CA ALA A 436 4.72 2.79 -5.16
C ALA A 436 6.20 2.42 -5.41
N ASN A 437 6.53 1.13 -5.39
CA ASN A 437 7.90 0.68 -5.63
C ASN A 437 8.32 0.86 -7.10
N TYR A 438 7.42 0.68 -8.06
CA TYR A 438 7.71 0.91 -9.47
C TYR A 438 8.02 2.39 -9.79
N GLU A 439 7.21 3.32 -9.26
CA GLU A 439 7.46 4.77 -9.41
C GLU A 439 8.80 5.18 -8.83
N LEU A 440 9.13 4.69 -7.62
CA LEU A 440 10.39 5.02 -6.96
C LEU A 440 11.60 4.39 -7.67
N ALA A 441 11.45 3.19 -8.24
CA ALA A 441 12.48 2.57 -9.07
C ALA A 441 12.78 3.42 -10.31
N LEU A 442 11.75 3.92 -11.01
CA LEU A 442 11.94 4.73 -12.22
C LEU A 442 12.70 6.03 -11.96
N SER A 443 12.48 6.65 -10.80
CA SER A 443 13.17 7.88 -10.40
C SER A 443 14.58 7.63 -9.80
N ASN A 444 14.89 6.41 -9.36
CA ASN A 444 16.14 6.08 -8.66
C ASN A 444 16.84 4.85 -9.26
N GLY A 445 17.51 5.00 -10.41
CA GLY A 445 18.37 3.95 -10.97
C GLY A 445 17.63 2.83 -11.72
N ARG A 446 16.32 2.97 -11.96
CA ARG A 446 15.43 2.08 -12.73
C ARG A 446 15.19 0.69 -12.15
N LYS A 447 15.73 0.39 -10.96
CA LYS A 447 15.64 -0.92 -10.30
C LYS A 447 15.38 -0.77 -8.81
N CYS A 448 14.63 -1.70 -8.27
CA CYS A 448 14.50 -1.88 -6.82
C CYS A 448 15.85 -2.26 -6.21
N VAL A 449 16.21 -1.61 -5.09
CA VAL A 449 17.42 -1.93 -4.31
C VAL A 449 17.29 -3.35 -3.75
N ASN A 450 16.20 -3.61 -3.03
CA ASN A 450 15.79 -4.96 -2.67
C ASN A 450 14.83 -5.48 -3.74
N ARG A 451 15.16 -6.63 -4.34
CA ARG A 451 14.24 -7.32 -5.25
C ARG A 451 12.93 -7.65 -4.51
N ILE A 452 11.80 -7.43 -5.16
CA ILE A 452 10.49 -7.88 -4.66
C ILE A 452 10.12 -9.18 -5.36
N LEU A 453 9.80 -10.22 -4.58
CA LEU A 453 9.31 -11.50 -5.07
C LEU A 453 7.88 -11.75 -4.56
N HIS A 454 6.90 -11.65 -5.46
CA HIS A 454 5.53 -12.03 -5.18
C HIS A 454 5.35 -13.53 -5.37
N ILE A 455 5.07 -14.25 -4.30
CA ILE A 455 4.71 -15.67 -4.29
C ILE A 455 3.21 -15.75 -4.03
N LEU A 456 2.43 -15.75 -5.11
CA LEU A 456 0.97 -15.72 -5.02
C LEU A 456 0.45 -17.15 -5.08
N ASP A 457 0.37 -17.81 -3.91
CA ASP A 457 -0.36 -19.07 -3.83
C ASP A 457 -1.84 -18.84 -4.10
N GLU A 458 -2.45 -19.77 -4.83
CA GLU A 458 -3.85 -19.69 -5.26
C GLU A 458 -4.20 -18.33 -5.85
N PHE A 459 -3.35 -17.84 -6.76
CA PHE A 459 -3.42 -16.51 -7.36
C PHE A 459 -4.84 -16.14 -7.86
N THR A 460 -5.59 -17.09 -8.38
CA THR A 460 -6.97 -16.89 -8.87
C THR A 460 -8.03 -16.68 -7.77
N ASN A 461 -7.71 -17.00 -6.52
CA ASN A 461 -8.57 -16.75 -5.35
C ASN A 461 -8.50 -15.27 -4.92
N ILE A 462 -7.36 -14.61 -5.13
CA ILE A 462 -7.23 -13.15 -4.97
C ILE A 462 -8.10 -12.46 -6.03
N PRO A 463 -8.78 -11.33 -5.76
CA PRO A 463 -9.51 -10.59 -6.79
C PRO A 463 -8.57 -10.16 -7.89
N ALA A 464 -9.14 -9.82 -9.04
CA ALA A 464 -8.32 -9.39 -10.15
C ALA A 464 -7.50 -8.18 -9.74
N ILE A 465 -6.18 -8.35 -9.70
CA ILE A 465 -5.23 -7.26 -9.51
C ILE A 465 -5.36 -6.34 -10.74
N PRO A 466 -5.62 -5.03 -10.55
CA PRO A 466 -5.71 -4.08 -11.66
C PRO A 466 -4.48 -4.15 -12.56
N HIS A 467 -4.68 -4.12 -13.90
CA HIS A 467 -3.60 -4.08 -14.90
C HIS A 467 -2.48 -5.13 -14.72
N MET A 468 -2.83 -6.33 -14.21
CA MET A 468 -1.85 -7.38 -13.92
C MET A 468 -1.02 -7.81 -15.14
N ASP A 469 -1.63 -7.83 -16.32
CA ASP A 469 -1.00 -8.09 -17.62
C ASP A 469 0.12 -7.10 -17.93
N THR A 470 -0.08 -5.82 -17.61
CA THR A 470 0.94 -4.79 -17.76
C THR A 470 2.02 -4.94 -16.69
N LYS A 471 1.63 -5.14 -15.42
CA LYS A 471 2.56 -5.27 -14.28
C LYS A 471 3.55 -6.42 -14.46
N ILE A 472 3.08 -7.58 -14.92
CA ILE A 472 3.94 -8.75 -15.12
C ILE A 472 4.92 -8.54 -16.29
N SER A 473 4.54 -7.76 -17.30
CA SER A 473 5.38 -7.46 -18.45
C SER A 473 6.53 -6.51 -18.09
N ILE A 474 6.23 -5.46 -17.33
CA ILE A 474 7.22 -4.41 -17.00
C ILE A 474 8.04 -4.74 -15.74
N GLY A 475 7.46 -5.42 -14.74
CA GLY A 475 8.04 -5.56 -13.41
C GLY A 475 9.43 -6.19 -13.36
N LEU A 476 9.74 -7.11 -14.29
CA LEU A 476 11.03 -7.79 -14.33
C LEU A 476 12.21 -6.80 -14.51
N GLY A 477 12.02 -5.74 -15.31
CA GLY A 477 13.05 -4.72 -15.54
C GLY A 477 13.42 -3.95 -14.26
N GLN A 478 12.48 -3.86 -13.32
CA GLN A 478 12.61 -3.13 -12.05
C GLN A 478 12.99 -4.04 -10.87
N ASN A 479 13.35 -5.31 -11.09
CA ASN A 479 13.53 -6.31 -10.02
C ASN A 479 12.25 -6.61 -9.22
N ILE A 480 11.07 -6.59 -9.88
CA ILE A 480 9.79 -7.05 -9.31
C ILE A 480 9.39 -8.34 -10.03
N LEU A 481 9.34 -9.45 -9.30
CA LEU A 481 9.14 -10.79 -9.87
C LEU A 481 7.84 -11.41 -9.36
N TYR A 482 7.19 -12.22 -10.21
CA TYR A 482 5.95 -12.91 -9.90
C TYR A 482 6.07 -14.43 -10.05
N TYR A 483 5.68 -15.15 -9.02
CA TYR A 483 5.49 -16.60 -8.95
C TYR A 483 4.00 -16.82 -8.75
N LEU A 484 3.28 -17.05 -9.85
CA LEU A 484 1.84 -17.19 -9.86
C LEU A 484 1.48 -18.68 -9.81
N TRP A 485 0.79 -19.12 -8.76
CA TRP A 485 0.31 -20.49 -8.65
C TRP A 485 -1.19 -20.57 -8.84
N ILE A 486 -1.64 -21.41 -9.77
CA ILE A 486 -3.06 -21.62 -10.10
C ILE A 486 -3.39 -23.12 -10.09
N GLN A 487 -4.66 -23.47 -9.94
CA GLN A 487 -5.05 -24.89 -9.95
C GLN A 487 -5.16 -25.44 -11.37
N ASN A 488 -5.68 -24.62 -12.30
CA ASN A 488 -5.81 -24.93 -13.72
C ASN A 488 -5.90 -23.63 -14.54
N LEU A 489 -5.71 -23.73 -15.86
CA LEU A 489 -5.74 -22.55 -16.75
C LEU A 489 -7.13 -21.92 -16.85
N LYS A 490 -8.20 -22.70 -16.69
CA LYS A 490 -9.58 -22.20 -16.74
C LYS A 490 -9.84 -21.13 -15.68
N GLN A 491 -9.40 -21.34 -14.44
CA GLN A 491 -9.56 -20.35 -13.36
C GLN A 491 -8.91 -19.00 -13.69
N LEU A 492 -7.77 -19.01 -14.40
CA LEU A 492 -7.11 -17.77 -14.82
C LEU A 492 -7.96 -17.02 -15.85
N THR A 493 -8.51 -17.74 -16.83
CA THR A 493 -9.42 -17.19 -17.85
C THR A 493 -10.73 -16.67 -17.23
N ASP A 494 -11.33 -17.42 -16.30
CA ASP A 494 -12.56 -17.00 -15.62
C ASP A 494 -12.33 -15.69 -14.84
N LYS A 495 -11.15 -15.53 -14.23
CA LYS A 495 -10.81 -14.36 -13.41
C LYS A 495 -10.47 -13.12 -14.23
N TYR A 496 -9.59 -13.24 -15.21
CA TYR A 496 -9.03 -12.10 -15.94
C TYR A 496 -9.68 -11.88 -17.32
N GLY A 497 -10.47 -12.83 -17.81
CA GLY A 497 -10.90 -12.87 -19.21
C GLY A 497 -9.84 -13.48 -20.13
N GLU A 498 -10.27 -13.93 -21.31
CA GLU A 498 -9.45 -14.72 -22.24
C GLU A 498 -8.17 -13.99 -22.68
N ASN A 499 -8.30 -12.79 -23.24
CA ASN A 499 -7.16 -12.00 -23.74
C ASN A 499 -6.15 -11.69 -22.63
N THR A 500 -6.62 -11.18 -21.49
CA THR A 500 -5.74 -10.81 -20.37
C THR A 500 -5.06 -12.02 -19.75
N ALA A 501 -5.79 -13.14 -19.58
CA ALA A 501 -5.22 -14.38 -19.08
C ALA A 501 -4.13 -14.95 -20.01
N GLU A 502 -4.34 -14.86 -21.33
CA GLU A 502 -3.34 -15.24 -22.33
C GLU A 502 -2.08 -14.38 -22.21
N THR A 503 -2.22 -13.05 -22.16
CA THR A 503 -1.08 -12.14 -21.96
C THR A 503 -0.30 -12.44 -20.68
N ILE A 504 -0.99 -12.70 -19.55
CA ILE A 504 -0.34 -13.08 -18.28
C ILE A 504 0.46 -14.38 -18.43
N LYS A 505 -0.14 -15.39 -19.09
CA LYS A 505 0.48 -16.69 -19.35
C LYS A 505 1.71 -16.58 -20.27
N GLU A 506 1.66 -15.74 -21.29
CA GLU A 506 2.77 -15.55 -22.25
C GLU A 506 3.94 -14.76 -21.65
N ASN A 507 3.67 -13.76 -20.81
CA ASN A 507 4.71 -13.03 -20.09
C ASN A 507 5.41 -13.89 -19.01
N CYS A 508 4.86 -15.07 -18.68
CA CYS A 508 5.53 -16.03 -17.80
C CYS A 508 6.56 -16.87 -18.55
N SER A 509 7.83 -16.46 -18.42
CA SER A 509 8.98 -17.13 -19.06
C SER A 509 9.30 -18.54 -18.56
N LEU A 510 8.76 -18.93 -17.41
CA LEU A 510 8.83 -20.29 -16.85
C LEU A 510 7.41 -20.75 -16.57
N LYS A 511 7.07 -21.96 -17.03
CA LYS A 511 5.79 -22.62 -16.73
C LYS A 511 6.06 -23.96 -16.07
N ILE A 512 5.48 -24.19 -14.90
CA ILE A 512 5.65 -25.43 -14.14
C ILE A 512 4.29 -26.13 -14.11
N TYR A 513 4.25 -27.40 -14.49
CA TYR A 513 3.08 -28.25 -14.37
C TYR A 513 3.37 -29.39 -13.39
N ILE A 514 2.58 -29.47 -12.33
CA ILE A 514 2.66 -30.56 -11.35
C ILE A 514 1.57 -31.59 -11.68
N LYS A 515 0.30 -31.19 -11.60
CA LYS A 515 -0.83 -32.08 -11.81
C LYS A 515 -2.13 -31.32 -11.98
N SER A 516 -2.95 -31.71 -12.97
CA SER A 516 -4.31 -31.21 -13.16
C SER A 516 -5.24 -32.33 -13.61
N THR A 517 -6.49 -32.28 -13.15
CA THR A 517 -7.59 -33.12 -13.66
C THR A 517 -8.32 -32.50 -14.85
N GLU A 518 -8.01 -31.24 -15.19
CA GLU A 518 -8.70 -30.49 -16.24
C GLU A 518 -8.11 -30.83 -17.62
N PRO A 519 -8.89 -31.42 -18.54
CA PRO A 519 -8.36 -31.95 -19.80
C PRO A 519 -7.66 -30.90 -20.67
N LYS A 520 -8.20 -29.67 -20.78
CA LYS A 520 -7.60 -28.65 -21.66
C LYS A 520 -6.25 -28.18 -21.14
N THR A 521 -6.07 -28.08 -19.82
CA THR A 521 -4.75 -27.82 -19.21
C THR A 521 -3.77 -28.92 -19.60
N ASN A 522 -4.16 -30.19 -19.52
CA ASN A 522 -3.27 -31.31 -19.84
C ASN A 522 -2.93 -31.37 -21.33
N GLU A 523 -3.90 -31.12 -22.20
CA GLU A 523 -3.71 -30.98 -23.65
C GLU A 523 -2.77 -29.82 -23.99
N TYR A 524 -2.94 -28.68 -23.31
CA TYR A 524 -2.07 -27.52 -23.47
C TYR A 524 -0.61 -27.87 -23.15
N PHE A 525 -0.34 -28.46 -21.98
CA PHE A 525 1.03 -28.82 -21.58
C PHE A 525 1.62 -29.94 -22.45
N SER A 526 0.83 -30.92 -22.89
CA SER A 526 1.28 -31.95 -23.86
C SER A 526 1.72 -31.31 -25.18
N LYS A 527 0.93 -30.36 -25.69
CA LYS A 527 1.22 -29.65 -26.93
C LYS A 527 2.47 -28.77 -26.82
N GLU A 528 2.62 -28.03 -25.71
CA GLU A 528 3.79 -27.17 -25.45
C GLU A 528 5.08 -27.99 -25.24
N LEU A 529 4.99 -29.19 -24.64
CA LEU A 529 6.10 -30.13 -24.55
C LEU A 529 6.57 -30.58 -25.94
N GLY A 530 5.63 -30.81 -26.85
CA GLY A 530 5.89 -31.21 -28.22
C GLY A 530 6.02 -32.73 -28.40
N THR A 531 6.54 -33.10 -29.56
CA THR A 531 6.54 -34.49 -30.04
C THR A 531 7.95 -34.97 -30.41
N ARG A 532 8.24 -36.24 -30.18
CA ARG A 532 9.41 -36.94 -30.74
C ARG A 532 8.97 -37.89 -31.86
N THR A 533 9.88 -38.18 -32.78
CA THR A 533 9.69 -39.23 -33.78
C THR A 533 10.17 -40.56 -33.20
N ILE A 534 9.35 -41.61 -33.28
CA ILE A 534 9.76 -42.96 -32.87
C ILE A 534 9.87 -43.85 -34.09
N THR A 535 10.78 -44.81 -34.09
CA THR A 535 10.87 -45.85 -35.13
C THR A 535 10.17 -47.10 -34.63
N ARG A 536 9.01 -47.42 -35.20
CA ARG A 536 8.24 -48.62 -34.90
C ARG A 536 8.54 -49.68 -35.95
N ARG A 537 9.16 -50.79 -35.53
CA ARG A 537 9.38 -51.96 -36.38
C ARG A 537 8.25 -52.96 -36.12
N ARG A 538 7.39 -53.20 -37.11
CA ARG A 538 6.38 -54.27 -37.07
C ARG A 538 6.95 -55.50 -37.76
N ARG A 539 7.01 -56.61 -37.04
CA ARG A 539 7.37 -57.91 -37.60
C ARG A 539 6.08 -58.72 -37.75
N SER A 540 5.75 -59.11 -38.98
CA SER A 540 4.68 -60.08 -39.26
C SER A 540 5.32 -61.39 -39.71
N SER A 541 4.98 -62.49 -39.04
CA SER A 541 5.39 -63.85 -39.42
C SER A 541 4.14 -64.66 -39.69
N ASN A 542 4.11 -65.38 -40.83
CA ASN A 542 3.13 -66.42 -41.07
C ASN A 542 3.63 -67.72 -40.44
N ILE A 543 2.74 -68.49 -39.81
CA ILE A 543 3.05 -69.73 -39.06
C ILE A 543 3.83 -70.78 -39.89
N LEU A 544 3.78 -70.70 -41.22
CA LEU A 544 4.45 -71.62 -42.14
C LEU A 544 5.85 -71.18 -42.60
N ASP A 545 6.27 -69.94 -42.34
CA ASP A 545 7.53 -69.40 -42.89
C ASP A 545 8.26 -68.51 -41.85
N GLU A 546 8.78 -69.18 -40.82
CA GLU A 546 9.50 -68.57 -39.69
C GLU A 546 10.89 -68.02 -40.10
N ALA A 547 11.40 -68.43 -41.27
CA ALA A 547 12.74 -68.14 -41.74
C ALA A 547 12.92 -66.73 -42.36
N ASN A 548 11.85 -66.10 -42.86
CA ASN A 548 11.90 -64.76 -43.48
C ASN A 548 10.73 -63.86 -43.02
N PRO A 549 10.80 -63.29 -41.81
CA PRO A 549 9.74 -62.42 -41.32
C PRO A 549 9.72 -61.09 -42.10
N ASN A 550 8.53 -60.67 -42.56
CA ASN A 550 8.35 -59.36 -43.17
C ASN A 550 8.44 -58.29 -42.07
N VAL A 551 9.39 -57.35 -42.21
CA VAL A 551 9.62 -56.26 -41.26
C VAL A 551 9.26 -54.94 -41.92
N SER A 552 8.15 -54.35 -41.49
CA SER A 552 7.75 -52.99 -41.87
C SER A 552 8.28 -51.99 -40.84
N ILE A 553 8.88 -50.89 -41.31
CA ILE A 553 9.40 -49.81 -40.46
C ILE A 553 8.53 -48.56 -40.66
N GLU A 554 7.89 -48.11 -39.59
CA GLU A 554 7.10 -46.87 -39.55
C GLU A 554 7.81 -45.86 -38.64
N ASN A 555 7.76 -44.57 -38.98
CA ASN A 555 8.32 -43.49 -38.15
C ASN A 555 7.22 -42.52 -37.63
N PRO A 556 6.27 -42.98 -36.79
CA PRO A 556 5.19 -42.11 -36.33
C PRO A 556 5.70 -41.03 -35.36
N ARG A 557 4.95 -39.91 -35.32
CA ARG A 557 5.11 -38.88 -34.30
C ARG A 557 4.44 -39.34 -33.01
N GLN A 558 5.12 -39.14 -31.88
CA GLN A 558 4.60 -39.42 -30.55
C GLN A 558 4.81 -38.19 -29.66
N GLU A 559 3.81 -37.81 -28.88
CA GLU A 559 3.94 -36.81 -27.82
C GLU A 559 5.03 -37.21 -26.82
N LEU A 560 5.78 -36.24 -26.29
CA LEU A 560 6.78 -36.53 -25.26
C LEU A 560 6.12 -37.07 -23.99
N LEU A 561 5.04 -36.43 -23.55
CA LEU A 561 4.12 -36.93 -22.52
C LEU A 561 2.70 -36.67 -22.99
N THR A 562 1.89 -37.73 -23.05
CA THR A 562 0.47 -37.61 -23.41
C THR A 562 -0.32 -36.87 -22.31
N PRO A 563 -1.48 -36.27 -22.60
CA PRO A 563 -2.33 -35.66 -21.57
C PRO A 563 -2.70 -36.63 -20.44
N THR A 564 -2.83 -37.92 -20.77
CA THR A 564 -3.11 -38.98 -19.78
C THR A 564 -1.92 -39.26 -18.87
N GLN A 565 -0.69 -39.21 -19.40
CA GLN A 565 0.52 -39.34 -18.59
C GLN A 565 0.70 -38.12 -17.67
N LEU A 566 0.46 -36.92 -18.19
CA LEU A 566 0.48 -35.68 -17.40
C LEU A 566 -0.54 -35.68 -16.26
N ALA A 567 -1.74 -36.23 -16.48
CA ALA A 567 -2.75 -36.37 -15.42
C ALA A 567 -2.33 -37.36 -14.31
N LYS A 568 -1.37 -38.25 -14.59
CA LYS A 568 -0.93 -39.34 -13.72
C LYS A 568 0.47 -39.13 -13.12
N LEU A 569 1.03 -37.92 -13.22
CA LEU A 569 2.30 -37.60 -12.56
C LEU A 569 2.25 -37.97 -11.07
N GLN A 570 3.33 -38.60 -10.62
CA GLN A 570 3.53 -39.06 -9.25
C GLN A 570 3.96 -37.92 -8.33
N GLU A 571 4.02 -38.21 -7.03
CA GLU A 571 4.51 -37.27 -6.03
C GLU A 571 5.95 -36.82 -6.37
N GLY A 572 6.18 -35.50 -6.39
CA GLY A 572 7.48 -34.89 -6.72
C GLY A 572 7.78 -34.77 -8.21
N GLU A 573 6.96 -35.38 -9.07
CA GLU A 573 7.10 -35.20 -10.51
C GLU A 573 6.51 -33.87 -10.97
N ALA A 574 7.22 -33.22 -11.89
CA ALA A 574 6.74 -32.00 -12.51
C ALA A 574 7.41 -31.78 -13.87
N VAL A 575 6.73 -31.05 -14.74
CA VAL A 575 7.26 -30.59 -16.03
C VAL A 575 7.54 -29.10 -15.94
N ILE A 576 8.75 -28.69 -16.34
CA ILE A 576 9.16 -27.29 -16.41
C ILE A 576 9.43 -26.92 -17.86
N LEU A 577 8.60 -26.04 -18.40
CA LEU A 577 8.81 -25.40 -19.69
C LEU A 577 9.68 -24.15 -19.49
N ARG A 578 10.75 -24.03 -20.28
CA ARG A 578 11.72 -22.93 -20.20
C ARG A 578 11.59 -22.03 -21.43
N GLY A 579 11.30 -20.75 -21.24
CA GLY A 579 11.14 -19.80 -22.34
C GLY A 579 12.39 -19.00 -22.71
N VAL A 580 13.25 -18.64 -21.73
CA VAL A 580 14.28 -17.59 -21.94
C VAL A 580 15.71 -17.97 -21.55
N LYS A 581 15.94 -19.06 -20.80
CA LYS A 581 17.29 -19.44 -20.34
C LYS A 581 18.07 -20.19 -21.43
N GLY A 582 18.57 -19.45 -22.42
CA GLY A 582 19.35 -19.97 -23.56
C GLY A 582 20.85 -20.15 -23.28
N ARG A 583 21.30 -19.97 -22.03
CA ARG A 583 22.69 -20.20 -21.62
C ARG A 583 22.78 -20.99 -20.33
N ASP A 584 23.79 -21.85 -20.24
CA ASP A 584 24.14 -22.53 -18.99
C ASP A 584 24.98 -21.64 -18.05
N ASN A 585 25.32 -22.17 -16.87
CA ASN A 585 26.09 -21.41 -15.87
C ASN A 585 27.55 -21.14 -16.32
N ALA A 586 28.03 -21.83 -17.35
CA ALA A 586 29.34 -21.59 -17.97
C ALA A 586 29.24 -20.62 -19.18
N GLY A 587 28.05 -20.08 -19.46
CA GLY A 587 27.79 -19.15 -20.55
C GLY A 587 27.64 -19.79 -21.93
N ARG A 588 27.65 -21.12 -22.05
CA ARG A 588 27.48 -21.84 -23.32
C ARG A 588 26.03 -21.76 -23.79
N LYS A 589 25.83 -21.65 -25.11
CA LYS A 589 24.49 -21.67 -25.71
C LYS A 589 23.85 -23.04 -25.47
N VAL A 590 22.61 -23.05 -24.96
CA VAL A 590 21.83 -24.26 -24.75
C VAL A 590 20.43 -24.08 -25.30
N THR A 591 19.86 -25.17 -25.79
CA THR A 591 18.43 -25.21 -26.13
C THR A 591 17.60 -25.16 -24.85
N THR A 592 16.49 -24.45 -24.90
CA THR A 592 15.54 -24.32 -23.79
C THR A 592 14.59 -25.52 -23.72
N ASP A 593 15.13 -26.73 -23.83
CA ASP A 593 14.35 -27.97 -23.78
C ASP A 593 13.58 -28.07 -22.44
N PRO A 594 12.35 -28.59 -22.44
CA PRO A 594 11.61 -28.87 -21.22
C PRO A 594 12.39 -29.78 -20.26
N ILE A 595 12.15 -29.61 -18.96
CA ILE A 595 12.70 -30.46 -17.91
C ILE A 595 11.56 -31.30 -17.34
N PHE A 596 11.73 -32.63 -17.34
CA PHE A 596 10.86 -33.53 -16.59
C PHE A 596 11.57 -33.94 -15.30
N LEU A 597 11.03 -33.50 -14.16
CA LEU A 597 11.47 -33.90 -12.83
C LEU A 597 10.87 -35.27 -12.55
N HIS A 598 11.71 -36.30 -12.44
CA HIS A 598 11.28 -37.70 -12.31
C HIS A 598 12.35 -38.53 -11.61
N GLU A 599 11.93 -39.59 -10.92
CA GLU A 599 12.82 -40.48 -10.14
C GLU A 599 13.80 -39.70 -9.25
N LYS A 600 15.11 -39.78 -9.52
CA LYS A 600 16.18 -39.15 -8.73
C LYS A 600 16.17 -37.63 -8.81
N THR A 601 15.49 -37.04 -9.79
CA THR A 601 15.34 -35.58 -9.95
C THR A 601 13.94 -35.10 -9.56
N ALA A 602 13.09 -35.99 -9.03
CA ALA A 602 11.82 -35.61 -8.45
C ALA A 602 12.04 -34.59 -7.33
N PHE A 603 11.14 -33.61 -7.25
CA PHE A 603 11.26 -32.52 -6.30
C PHE A 603 10.96 -33.04 -4.89
N PRO A 604 11.87 -32.86 -3.91
CA PRO A 604 11.62 -33.29 -2.54
C PRO A 604 10.55 -32.41 -1.90
N TYR A 605 9.80 -33.00 -0.97
CA TYR A 605 8.77 -32.29 -0.21
C TYR A 605 9.40 -31.71 1.06
N ARG A 606 8.88 -30.57 1.52
CA ARG A 606 9.33 -29.90 2.75
C ARG A 606 9.45 -30.88 3.91
N TYR A 607 8.45 -31.75 4.14
CA TYR A 607 8.52 -32.74 5.23
C TYR A 607 9.70 -33.71 5.14
N MET A 608 10.40 -33.83 4.01
CA MET A 608 11.57 -34.70 3.87
C MET A 608 12.87 -34.04 4.37
N PHE A 609 12.95 -32.70 4.41
CA PHE A 609 14.23 -32.01 4.66
C PHE A 609 14.14 -30.61 5.30
N LEU A 610 12.94 -30.09 5.56
CA LEU A 610 12.68 -28.74 6.12
C LEU A 610 11.73 -28.78 7.32
N GLN A 611 11.60 -29.91 8.02
CA GLN A 611 10.68 -30.03 9.16
C GLN A 611 11.05 -29.05 10.29
N ASP A 612 12.34 -28.87 10.55
CA ASP A 612 12.84 -28.02 11.64
C ASP A 612 12.77 -26.52 11.28
N GLU A 613 13.01 -26.17 10.01
CA GLU A 613 12.93 -24.79 9.55
C GLU A 613 11.50 -24.32 9.25
N PHE A 614 10.61 -25.22 8.85
CA PHE A 614 9.23 -24.89 8.52
C PHE A 614 8.29 -25.79 9.32
N ASP A 615 8.10 -25.44 10.58
CA ASP A 615 7.39 -26.23 11.58
C ASP A 615 5.87 -25.99 11.50
N HIS A 616 5.14 -26.96 10.98
CA HIS A 616 3.67 -26.90 10.84
C HIS A 616 2.91 -27.19 12.15
N SER A 617 3.60 -27.46 13.26
CA SER A 617 2.95 -27.55 14.58
C SER A 617 2.70 -26.17 15.20
N MET A 618 3.39 -25.12 14.70
CA MET A 618 3.17 -23.75 15.14
C MET A 618 1.78 -23.26 14.77
N THR A 619 1.16 -22.55 15.71
CA THR A 619 -0.12 -21.89 15.53
C THR A 619 0.06 -20.38 15.59
N LEU A 620 -0.98 -19.62 15.24
CA LEU A 620 -0.97 -18.16 15.40
C LEU A 620 -0.72 -17.73 16.86
N ALA A 621 -1.16 -18.53 17.84
CA ALA A 621 -0.97 -18.24 19.26
C ALA A 621 0.50 -18.28 19.69
N ASP A 622 1.36 -18.96 18.92
CA ASP A 622 2.80 -19.05 19.20
C ASP A 622 3.59 -17.86 18.61
N ILE A 623 2.90 -16.90 17.99
CA ILE A 623 3.52 -15.80 17.24
C ILE A 623 3.16 -14.46 17.88
N PRO A 624 4.15 -13.66 18.31
CA PRO A 624 3.89 -12.31 18.80
C PRO A 624 3.62 -11.39 17.59
N VAL A 625 2.35 -11.04 17.40
CA VAL A 625 1.93 -10.06 16.39
C VAL A 625 1.65 -8.72 17.06
N GLU A 626 2.47 -7.71 16.73
CA GLU A 626 2.22 -6.32 17.07
C GLU A 626 1.15 -5.74 16.14
N SER A 627 0.16 -5.05 16.71
CA SER A 627 -1.01 -4.56 15.98
C SER A 627 -1.45 -3.22 16.55
N ASP A 628 -1.03 -2.14 15.91
CA ASP A 628 -1.28 -0.76 16.37
C ASP A 628 -2.78 -0.44 16.49
N HIS A 629 -3.62 -1.10 15.71
CA HIS A 629 -5.07 -0.87 15.69
C HIS A 629 -5.85 -1.70 16.71
N ARG A 630 -5.24 -2.67 17.41
CA ARG A 630 -5.96 -3.63 18.28
C ARG A 630 -6.78 -2.90 19.36
N GLU A 631 -6.16 -1.94 20.01
CA GLU A 631 -6.75 -1.16 21.10
C GLU A 631 -7.28 0.21 20.65
N LEU A 632 -7.32 0.46 19.34
CA LEU A 632 -7.82 1.72 18.80
C LEU A 632 -9.30 1.87 19.12
N ASP A 633 -9.64 2.92 19.89
CA ASP A 633 -10.99 3.43 19.93
C ASP A 633 -11.27 4.21 18.64
N LEU A 634 -12.29 3.79 17.92
CA LEU A 634 -12.67 4.43 16.67
C LEU A 634 -13.28 5.82 16.86
N GLN A 635 -13.66 6.20 18.09
CA GLN A 635 -14.09 7.56 18.41
C GLN A 635 -12.92 8.54 18.51
N ASP A 636 -11.74 8.07 18.90
CA ASP A 636 -10.54 8.92 18.99
C ASP A 636 -10.15 9.54 17.65
N ILE A 637 -10.46 8.84 16.56
CA ILE A 637 -10.19 9.29 15.18
C ILE A 637 -11.46 9.64 14.39
N ALA A 638 -12.63 9.59 15.03
CA ALA A 638 -13.88 9.92 14.36
C ALA A 638 -13.94 11.41 14.02
N VAL A 639 -14.47 11.72 12.84
CA VAL A 639 -14.82 13.09 12.43
C VAL A 639 -16.33 13.20 12.52
N GLY A 640 -16.83 13.88 13.57
CA GLY A 640 -18.26 14.14 13.71
C GLY A 640 -18.74 15.02 12.56
N ALA A 641 -19.55 14.46 11.66
CA ALA A 641 -19.90 15.12 10.41
C ALA A 641 -20.74 16.38 10.64
N GLN A 642 -21.69 16.33 11.58
CA GLN A 642 -22.51 17.48 11.99
C GLN A 642 -21.66 18.58 12.64
N ASN A 643 -20.79 18.23 13.58
CA ASN A 643 -19.87 19.19 14.21
C ASN A 643 -18.96 19.85 13.16
N THR A 644 -18.43 19.06 12.22
CA THR A 644 -17.61 19.57 11.11
C THR A 644 -18.42 20.50 10.21
N PHE A 645 -19.68 20.15 9.92
CA PHE A 645 -20.60 20.98 9.15
C PHE A 645 -20.83 22.34 9.80
N SER A 646 -21.13 22.39 11.09
CA SER A 646 -21.30 23.64 11.84
C SER A 646 -20.00 24.48 11.84
N LYS A 647 -18.85 23.86 12.13
CA LYS A 647 -17.54 24.54 12.12
C LYS A 647 -17.18 25.16 10.77
N ILE A 648 -17.57 24.52 9.67
CA ILE A 648 -17.36 25.08 8.32
C ILE A 648 -18.24 26.32 8.10
N ILE A 649 -19.48 26.30 8.58
CA ILE A 649 -20.37 27.47 8.52
C ILE A 649 -19.80 28.62 9.36
N ASP A 650 -19.37 28.34 10.59
CA ASP A 650 -18.75 29.32 11.48
C ASP A 650 -17.49 29.93 10.86
N TRP A 651 -16.62 29.10 10.28
CA TRP A 651 -15.42 29.55 9.60
C TRP A 651 -15.74 30.46 8.41
N ARG A 652 -16.74 30.09 7.60
CA ARG A 652 -17.24 30.94 6.51
C ARG A 652 -17.75 32.29 7.04
N MET A 653 -18.59 32.27 8.07
CA MET A 653 -19.17 33.50 8.63
C MET A 653 -18.07 34.43 9.16
N ALA A 654 -17.06 33.87 9.85
CA ALA A 654 -15.93 34.63 10.36
C ALA A 654 -15.07 35.25 9.24
N LEU A 655 -14.94 34.59 8.08
CA LEU A 655 -14.22 35.14 6.92
C LEU A 655 -14.97 36.29 6.24
N ILE A 656 -16.29 36.24 6.21
CA ILE A 656 -17.14 37.28 5.63
C ILE A 656 -17.23 38.50 6.56
N ASP A 657 -17.38 38.29 7.87
CA ASP A 657 -17.50 39.36 8.87
C ASP A 657 -16.14 39.71 9.51
N ARG A 658 -15.28 40.37 8.73
CA ARG A 658 -13.91 40.78 9.16
C ARG A 658 -13.89 41.77 10.35
N MET A 659 -15.03 42.30 10.79
CA MET A 659 -15.09 43.16 12.00
C MET A 659 -15.01 42.36 13.30
N ARG A 660 -15.28 41.04 13.28
CA ARG A 660 -15.29 40.18 14.49
C ARG A 660 -13.92 39.66 14.93
N THR A 661 -12.88 39.70 14.08
CA THR A 661 -11.66 38.90 14.31
C THR A 661 -10.42 39.66 14.80
N ASN A 662 -10.55 40.91 15.29
CA ASN A 662 -9.43 41.69 15.85
C ASN A 662 -8.15 41.73 14.96
N GLY A 663 -8.29 41.57 13.64
CA GLY A 663 -7.18 41.57 12.69
C GLY A 663 -6.51 40.21 12.42
N GLU A 664 -6.92 39.13 13.09
CA GLU A 664 -6.45 37.78 12.80
C GLU A 664 -7.27 37.14 11.66
N THR A 665 -6.60 36.31 10.85
CA THR A 665 -7.26 35.54 9.79
C THR A 665 -8.03 34.38 10.41
N PRO A 666 -9.36 34.27 10.20
CA PRO A 666 -10.15 33.18 10.76
C PRO A 666 -9.62 31.81 10.33
N GLN A 667 -9.55 30.89 11.29
CA GLN A 667 -9.04 29.54 11.11
C GLN A 667 -10.12 28.49 11.38
N LEU A 668 -10.03 27.35 10.71
CA LEU A 668 -10.89 26.20 10.98
C LEU A 668 -10.61 25.65 12.39
N ALA A 669 -11.63 25.59 13.23
CA ALA A 669 -11.49 25.08 14.59
C ALA A 669 -11.11 23.57 14.61
N PRO A 670 -10.15 23.16 15.47
CA PRO A 670 -9.86 21.76 15.73
C PRO A 670 -11.09 20.95 16.16
N ARG A 671 -11.04 19.63 15.98
CA ARG A 671 -12.10 18.71 16.42
C ARG A 671 -12.30 18.74 17.93
N LYS A 672 -11.21 18.61 18.69
CA LYS A 672 -11.18 18.69 20.16
C LYS A 672 -10.93 20.15 20.54
N GLN A 673 -11.83 20.78 21.29
CA GLN A 673 -11.53 22.11 21.84
C GLN A 673 -10.36 21.98 22.83
N ALA A 674 -9.42 22.91 22.80
CA ALA A 674 -8.40 22.96 23.83
C ALA A 674 -9.10 23.21 25.17
N VAL A 675 -8.95 22.28 26.13
CA VAL A 675 -9.28 22.55 27.53
C VAL A 675 -8.47 23.79 27.91
N LYS A 676 -9.13 24.94 28.03
CA LYS A 676 -8.45 26.12 28.58
C LYS A 676 -7.94 25.70 29.95
N PRO A 677 -6.65 25.90 30.28
CA PRO A 677 -6.22 25.69 31.65
C PRO A 677 -7.13 26.55 32.51
N LEU A 678 -7.85 25.93 33.45
CA LEU A 678 -8.69 26.63 34.42
C LEU A 678 -7.91 27.86 34.86
N SER A 679 -8.45 29.05 34.56
CA SER A 679 -7.89 30.28 35.09
C SER A 679 -7.68 30.03 36.58
N GLN A 680 -6.53 30.40 37.14
CA GLN A 680 -6.24 30.25 38.57
C GLN A 680 -7.19 31.13 39.40
N ALA A 681 -8.48 30.81 39.39
CA ALA A 681 -9.42 31.25 40.39
C ALA A 681 -9.10 30.43 41.63
N GLN A 682 -8.69 31.10 42.70
CA GLN A 682 -8.59 30.48 44.01
C GLN A 682 -10.00 30.04 44.42
N PHE A 683 -10.32 28.76 44.21
CA PHE A 683 -11.53 28.17 44.74
C PHE A 683 -11.40 28.10 46.26
N THR A 684 -12.24 28.85 46.97
CA THR A 684 -12.21 28.95 48.43
C THR A 684 -12.93 27.80 49.12
N SER A 685 -13.63 26.94 48.37
CA SER A 685 -14.29 25.73 48.87
C SER A 685 -14.33 24.60 47.84
N SER A 686 -14.47 23.36 48.31
CA SER A 686 -14.66 22.18 47.44
C SER A 686 -15.98 22.22 46.68
N ALA A 687 -17.00 22.90 47.22
CA ALA A 687 -18.29 23.08 46.57
C ALA A 687 -18.16 23.98 45.33
N ASP A 688 -17.41 25.09 45.42
CA ASP A 688 -17.17 26.00 44.29
C ASP A 688 -16.39 25.33 43.16
N LEU A 689 -15.43 24.47 43.49
CA LEU A 689 -14.67 23.70 42.52
C LEU A 689 -15.56 22.65 41.82
N THR A 690 -16.47 22.03 42.56
CA THR A 690 -17.42 21.06 41.99
C THR A 690 -18.47 21.75 41.12
N GLN A 691 -18.97 22.92 41.53
CA GLN A 691 -19.92 23.72 40.75
C GLN A 691 -19.28 24.32 39.49
N ALA A 692 -18.02 24.74 39.55
CA ALA A 692 -17.28 25.23 38.38
C ALA A 692 -17.03 24.11 37.36
N VAL A 693 -16.67 22.90 37.83
CA VAL A 693 -16.51 21.72 36.96
C VAL A 693 -17.84 21.28 36.36
N ILE A 694 -18.94 21.31 37.13
CA ILE A 694 -20.28 21.00 36.60
C ILE A 694 -20.70 22.06 35.58
N ALA A 695 -20.49 23.35 35.85
CA ALA A 695 -20.80 24.40 34.89
C ALA A 695 -20.00 24.28 33.59
N GLU A 696 -18.70 23.94 33.64
CA GLU A 696 -17.89 23.71 32.43
C GLU A 696 -18.28 22.44 31.64
N VAL A 697 -18.84 21.43 32.29
CA VAL A 697 -19.30 20.19 31.65
C VAL A 697 -20.70 20.32 31.05
N PHE A 698 -21.50 21.29 31.52
CA PHE A 698 -22.89 21.50 31.09
C PHE A 698 -23.13 22.81 30.34
N ASP A 699 -22.09 23.59 30.01
CA ASP A 699 -22.19 24.76 29.10
C ASP A 699 -21.97 24.29 27.64
N GLU A 700 -22.77 23.32 27.21
CA GLU A 700 -23.07 23.08 25.79
C GLU A 700 -24.61 23.02 25.67
N ASP A 701 -25.14 23.77 24.70
CA ASP A 701 -26.53 23.78 24.26
C ASP A 701 -26.94 22.41 23.69
N ASP A 702 -27.00 21.38 24.53
CA ASP A 702 -27.65 20.09 24.26
C ASP A 702 -29.08 20.13 24.82
N GLU A 703 -29.91 21.05 24.31
CA GLU A 703 -31.38 20.92 24.38
C GLU A 703 -31.89 20.14 23.14
N ASP A 704 -31.51 18.87 23.00
CA ASP A 704 -32.40 17.85 22.40
C ASP A 704 -31.79 16.45 22.55
N ASP A 705 -31.98 15.80 23.70
CA ASP A 705 -32.16 14.35 23.73
C ASP A 705 -32.90 13.95 25.01
N GLY A 706 -34.18 13.59 24.85
CA GLY A 706 -35.07 13.18 25.91
C GLY A 706 -34.62 11.90 26.61
N LEU A 707 -33.95 12.05 27.75
CA LEU A 707 -33.74 10.99 28.72
C LEU A 707 -35.05 10.71 29.48
N PHE A 708 -35.79 9.69 29.02
CA PHE A 708 -36.81 9.02 29.83
C PHE A 708 -36.12 8.32 31.01
N VAL A 709 -36.23 8.91 32.19
CA VAL A 709 -36.01 8.21 33.46
C VAL A 709 -37.34 7.59 33.85
N ASP A 710 -37.52 6.29 33.59
CA ASP A 710 -38.59 5.52 34.23
C ASP A 710 -38.20 5.27 35.69
N ASP A 711 -39.01 5.83 36.58
CA ASP A 711 -39.07 5.52 38.00
C ASP A 711 -39.33 4.02 38.22
N VAL A 712 -38.50 3.37 39.03
CA VAL A 712 -38.94 2.21 39.81
C VAL A 712 -38.37 2.30 41.23
N ILE A 713 -39.31 2.28 42.17
CA ILE A 713 -39.20 2.20 43.65
C ILE A 713 -38.34 1.03 44.11
#